data_AF-A0A4U1BR70-F1
#
_entry.id   AF-A0A4U1BR70-F1
#
_cell.length_a   1.000
_cell.length_b   1.000
_cell.length_c   1.000
_cell.angle_alpha   90.00
_cell.angle_beta   90.00
_cell.angle_gamma   90.00
#
_symmetry.space_group_name_H-M   'P 1'
#
loop_
_entity.id
_entity.type
_entity.pdbx_description
1 polymer ?
#
loop_
_entity_poly.entity_id
_entity_poly.type
_entity_poly.pdbx_seq_one_letter_code
_entity_poly.pdbx_strand_id
1 'polypeptide(L)'
;MTKQPNYKAKFWLPLTASLLLAGCGGGDDGANGEPGKPGEILPPTTRTAERLNIEVTQVNEQDGTLTVHFKASDQHGTALVGINDVRTTVAKLSADNASGGHNWVSYLRKSTKVDHERFPDVDDVSHASSDKGGELIDNGDGSYQYQLKSNLQKAKDPITKAPIEWQQQLTHRIGVEVRSSDDYPVANVAYDWVPDGGDVTETRKIVSSDACRVCHTELDFHGGSRIETDNCVTCHNADNVDPISGESLDLKVMAHKLHHGLDLPSLKQEGTKYSIFTSGGADERIYGENDGIWVLSNKGTIDGVNYPMDIRNCTSCHADEADHQANPDLITPITADAGNWKTVPSIAACGSCHDNIAFTQQMLDANHNLERHVSFPIEDGTCLSCHGEGNTFSVAAVHTKAAMDKKEAGKEYGYQFEVTHLEPVSGVDTAYDAHVLVTKDGQGVTLGDEYLQFKNSVRLFLNWDNGLGFETHVGKKTPNSFELDKSSDCRDGGETGQIICRWDTANDPYINGGQPLTSGHILTSFISSGVCVDSRNQLVNCEDNNALEKISSPSTVVNRFFEVSSLTEDEHFELKLGASFDRCGSCHEQVIQHDSRRSDDPSQCKACHNANRFTRSPADSPRDGGSSDLKFEVHKIHSNYRFAYADNSFDMVGRLEYYPAPIADCSQCHEPDQIDLPLAQNPRPSIARAPATSLDDGTTLGRDGAVYTSPIATVCSSCHLSVGPGLIGADGNIVTDALGNTLLTRDLSSNGIGYDNGEFPQVPVTLTADEKSLLNHMIQMGGAVFGASSEAEAAGTESCSVCHAIGSTTGVDKVHGQLN
;
A
#
# COMPACT_ATOMS: atom_id res chain seq x y z
N MET A 1 -12.82 -26.04 -29.98
CA MET A 1 -13.06 -27.47 -30.27
C MET A 1 -11.85 -28.28 -29.82
N THR A 2 -11.93 -28.95 -28.67
CA THR A 2 -11.26 -30.23 -28.33
C THR A 2 -11.77 -30.64 -26.95
N LYS A 3 -12.38 -31.83 -26.87
CA LYS A 3 -13.09 -32.39 -25.71
C LYS A 3 -12.15 -33.22 -24.84
N GLN A 4 -12.25 -33.10 -23.52
CA GLN A 4 -11.78 -34.09 -22.55
C GLN A 4 -12.90 -35.10 -22.20
N PRO A 5 -12.59 -36.37 -21.87
CA PRO A 5 -13.59 -37.40 -21.57
C PRO A 5 -13.86 -37.62 -20.07
N ASN A 6 -15.14 -37.82 -19.74
CA ASN A 6 -15.67 -38.26 -18.45
C ASN A 6 -15.46 -39.77 -18.22
N TYR A 7 -14.97 -40.16 -17.05
CA TYR A 7 -15.04 -41.54 -16.55
C TYR A 7 -15.95 -41.62 -15.32
N LYS A 8 -17.04 -42.38 -15.44
CA LYS A 8 -17.90 -42.84 -14.33
C LYS A 8 -17.57 -44.31 -14.04
N ALA A 9 -17.15 -44.64 -12.83
CA ALA A 9 -17.02 -46.01 -12.36
C ALA A 9 -18.11 -46.34 -11.34
N LYS A 10 -18.90 -47.37 -11.64
CA LYS A 10 -19.86 -48.01 -10.74
C LYS A 10 -19.16 -49.15 -10.01
N PHE A 11 -19.34 -49.29 -8.70
CA PHE A 11 -18.99 -50.52 -7.97
C PHE A 11 -20.23 -51.17 -7.36
N TRP A 12 -20.37 -52.47 -7.63
CA TRP A 12 -21.34 -53.41 -7.08
C TRP A 12 -20.65 -54.28 -6.02
N LEU A 13 -21.32 -54.52 -4.89
CA LEU A 13 -20.95 -55.54 -3.88
C LEU A 13 -21.31 -56.96 -4.35
N PRO A 14 -20.57 -57.99 -3.91
CA PRO A 14 -21.08 -59.35 -3.83
C PRO A 14 -21.25 -59.83 -2.38
N LEU A 15 -22.21 -60.74 -2.17
CA LEU A 15 -22.52 -61.44 -0.92
C LEU A 15 -22.37 -62.97 -1.13
N THR A 16 -22.28 -63.72 -0.01
CA THR A 16 -22.32 -65.20 0.21
C THR A 16 -20.95 -65.91 0.26
N ALA A 17 -20.66 -66.90 1.13
CA ALA A 17 -21.49 -67.88 1.84
C ALA A 17 -20.85 -68.42 3.16
N SER A 18 -21.69 -69.09 3.96
CA SER A 18 -21.53 -69.58 5.35
C SER A 18 -20.88 -70.98 5.50
N LEU A 19 -20.40 -71.34 6.71
CA LEU A 19 -20.43 -72.74 7.22
C LEU A 19 -20.19 -72.89 8.76
N LEU A 20 -21.27 -73.34 9.42
CA LEU A 20 -21.49 -74.21 10.60
C LEU A 20 -20.38 -74.57 11.63
N LEU A 21 -20.74 -74.42 12.92
CA LEU A 21 -20.40 -75.34 14.03
C LEU A 21 -21.50 -75.30 15.11
N ALA A 22 -21.93 -76.48 15.56
CA ALA A 22 -23.01 -76.69 16.53
C ALA A 22 -22.48 -76.83 17.97
N GLY A 23 -23.25 -76.34 18.96
CA GLY A 23 -23.02 -76.57 20.39
C GLY A 23 -24.25 -76.21 21.23
N CYS A 24 -24.75 -77.17 22.01
CA CYS A 24 -25.93 -77.09 22.87
C CYS A 24 -25.76 -76.19 24.10
N GLY A 25 -26.86 -75.62 24.61
CA GLY A 25 -26.98 -75.15 25.98
C GLY A 25 -28.16 -74.19 26.16
N GLY A 26 -29.25 -74.67 26.75
CA GLY A 26 -30.49 -73.91 26.92
C GLY A 26 -30.39 -72.76 27.93
N GLY A 27 -31.06 -71.66 27.59
CA GLY A 27 -31.46 -70.55 28.43
C GLY A 27 -32.54 -69.78 27.69
N ASP A 28 -33.70 -69.56 28.33
CA ASP A 28 -34.76 -68.70 27.77
C ASP A 28 -34.26 -67.24 27.82
N ASP A 29 -33.77 -66.74 26.70
CA ASP A 29 -33.52 -65.32 26.51
C ASP A 29 -34.83 -64.66 26.07
N GLY A 30 -35.24 -63.62 26.81
CA GLY A 30 -36.45 -62.84 26.51
C GLY A 30 -36.43 -62.25 25.09
N ALA A 31 -37.62 -61.94 24.56
CA ALA A 31 -37.77 -61.39 23.22
C ALA A 31 -36.82 -60.21 22.98
N ASN A 32 -36.07 -60.25 21.86
CA ASN A 32 -35.21 -59.16 21.41
C ASN A 32 -36.02 -57.86 21.38
N GLY A 33 -35.50 -56.81 22.02
CA GLY A 33 -36.04 -55.46 21.83
C GLY A 33 -35.98 -55.08 20.35
N GLU A 34 -36.96 -54.30 19.89
CA GLU A 34 -36.95 -53.71 18.54
C GLU A 34 -35.59 -53.04 18.27
N PRO A 35 -34.99 -53.23 17.07
CA PRO A 35 -33.77 -52.53 16.70
C PRO A 35 -33.98 -51.02 16.89
N GLY A 36 -33.09 -50.38 17.64
CA GLY A 36 -33.06 -48.92 17.73
C GLY A 36 -33.01 -48.34 16.31
N LYS A 37 -33.80 -47.30 16.04
CA LYS A 37 -33.74 -46.58 14.76
C LYS A 37 -32.27 -46.22 14.49
N PRO A 38 -31.75 -46.41 13.26
CA PRO A 38 -30.43 -45.89 12.91
C PRO A 38 -30.39 -44.42 13.28
N GLY A 39 -29.39 -44.02 14.09
CA GLY A 39 -29.17 -42.61 14.38
C GLY A 39 -28.97 -41.87 13.06
N GLU A 40 -29.57 -40.69 12.91
CA GLU A 40 -29.24 -39.79 11.81
C GLU A 40 -27.73 -39.59 11.80
N ILE A 41 -27.09 -39.94 10.69
CA ILE A 41 -25.70 -39.54 10.44
C ILE A 41 -25.77 -38.04 10.21
N LEU A 42 -25.55 -37.26 11.27
CA LEU A 42 -25.37 -35.82 11.15
C LEU A 42 -24.22 -35.56 10.17
N PRO A 43 -24.30 -34.53 9.32
CA PRO A 43 -23.18 -34.10 8.51
C PRO A 43 -21.93 -33.94 9.39
N PRO A 44 -20.72 -34.22 8.88
CA PRO A 44 -19.50 -33.97 9.64
C PRO A 44 -19.45 -32.49 10.04
N THR A 45 -19.19 -32.24 11.33
CA THR A 45 -18.97 -30.90 11.89
C THR A 45 -17.52 -30.76 12.35
N THR A 46 -17.04 -29.52 12.39
CA THR A 46 -15.73 -29.15 12.94
C THR A 46 -15.90 -28.11 14.04
N ARG A 47 -14.92 -28.00 14.94
CA ARG A 47 -14.82 -26.92 15.94
C ARG A 47 -13.75 -25.89 15.59
N THR A 48 -12.82 -26.27 14.72
CA THR A 48 -11.67 -25.44 14.35
C THR A 48 -11.78 -24.99 12.90
N ALA A 49 -11.33 -23.77 12.61
CA ALA A 49 -11.29 -23.23 11.27
C ALA A 49 -10.08 -22.28 11.10
N GLU A 50 -9.41 -22.34 9.95
CA GLU A 50 -8.40 -21.34 9.57
C GLU A 50 -9.07 -20.10 8.96
N ARG A 51 -10.22 -20.29 8.31
CA ARG A 51 -11.13 -19.22 7.88
C ARG A 51 -12.56 -19.58 8.24
N LEU A 52 -13.29 -18.61 8.76
CA LEU A 52 -14.67 -18.76 9.18
C LEU A 52 -15.61 -18.06 8.20
N ASN A 53 -16.46 -18.84 7.54
CA ASN A 53 -17.52 -18.35 6.67
C ASN A 53 -18.85 -18.32 7.43
N ILE A 54 -19.55 -17.18 7.42
CA ILE A 54 -20.88 -17.04 8.02
C ILE A 54 -21.90 -16.50 7.02
N GLU A 55 -23.13 -17.01 7.09
CA GLU A 55 -24.24 -16.62 6.21
C GLU A 55 -25.52 -16.43 7.03
N VAL A 56 -26.12 -15.25 6.99
CA VAL A 56 -27.45 -15.02 7.59
C VAL A 56 -28.51 -15.63 6.67
N THR A 57 -29.35 -16.48 7.24
CA THR A 57 -30.42 -17.20 6.52
C THR A 57 -31.79 -16.59 6.74
N GLN A 58 -32.03 -15.98 7.90
CA GLN A 58 -33.32 -15.40 8.26
C GLN A 58 -33.18 -14.40 9.40
N VAL A 59 -34.00 -13.36 9.39
CA VAL A 59 -34.21 -12.45 10.52
C VAL A 59 -35.69 -12.43 10.85
N ASN A 60 -36.02 -12.75 12.10
CA ASN A 60 -37.39 -12.75 12.60
C ASN A 60 -37.54 -11.62 13.64
N GLU A 61 -38.65 -10.90 13.58
CA GLU A 61 -39.01 -9.88 14.56
C GLU A 61 -40.23 -10.34 15.35
N GLN A 62 -40.15 -10.25 16.68
CA GLN A 62 -41.27 -10.53 17.57
C GLN A 62 -41.25 -9.58 18.76
N ASP A 63 -42.35 -8.84 18.96
CA ASP A 63 -42.57 -7.92 20.08
C ASP A 63 -41.45 -6.87 20.29
N GLY A 64 -40.81 -6.46 19.20
CA GLY A 64 -39.71 -5.51 19.14
C GLY A 64 -38.32 -6.12 19.29
N THR A 65 -38.20 -7.43 19.44
CA THR A 65 -36.94 -8.15 19.57
C THR A 65 -36.63 -8.92 18.29
N LEU A 66 -35.37 -8.87 17.82
CA LEU A 66 -34.93 -9.62 16.65
C LEU A 66 -34.28 -10.96 17.04
N THR A 67 -34.55 -11.99 16.24
CA THR A 67 -33.82 -13.27 16.25
C THR A 67 -33.22 -13.50 14.86
N VAL A 68 -31.90 -13.64 14.82
CA VAL A 68 -31.12 -13.88 13.60
C VAL A 68 -30.77 -15.36 13.52
N HIS A 69 -31.03 -15.97 12.36
CA HIS A 69 -30.60 -17.32 12.05
C HIS A 69 -29.44 -17.26 11.08
N PHE A 70 -28.32 -17.90 11.40
CA PHE A 70 -27.16 -17.93 10.52
C PHE A 70 -26.51 -19.32 10.48
N LYS A 71 -25.71 -19.57 9.45
CA LYS A 71 -24.88 -20.76 9.32
C LYS A 71 -23.41 -20.37 9.42
N ALA A 72 -22.60 -21.28 9.94
CA ALA A 72 -21.14 -21.14 10.00
C ALA A 72 -20.45 -22.36 9.40
N SER A 73 -19.36 -22.14 8.67
CA SER A 73 -18.53 -23.20 8.08
C SER A 73 -17.06 -22.84 8.01
N ASP A 74 -16.20 -23.86 7.95
CA ASP A 74 -14.76 -23.71 7.76
C ASP A 74 -14.40 -23.40 6.29
N GLN A 75 -13.09 -23.32 6.02
CA GLN A 75 -12.55 -23.08 4.67
C GLN A 75 -12.87 -24.19 3.65
N HIS A 76 -13.37 -25.35 4.10
CA HIS A 76 -13.76 -26.49 3.25
C HIS A 76 -15.28 -26.64 3.12
N GLY A 77 -16.07 -25.75 3.73
CA GLY A 77 -17.52 -25.84 3.77
C GLY A 77 -18.06 -26.85 4.79
N THR A 78 -17.22 -27.35 5.70
CA THR A 78 -17.64 -28.19 6.83
C THR A 78 -18.36 -27.32 7.85
N ALA A 79 -19.52 -27.75 8.32
CA ALA A 79 -20.29 -27.04 9.33
C ALA A 79 -19.46 -26.80 10.61
N LEU A 80 -19.29 -25.53 11.01
CA LEU A 80 -18.57 -25.15 12.22
C LEU A 80 -19.54 -25.10 13.41
N VAL A 81 -19.21 -25.82 14.49
CA VAL A 81 -19.92 -25.79 15.77
C VAL A 81 -19.04 -25.18 16.88
N GLY A 82 -19.62 -24.67 17.95
CA GLY A 82 -18.90 -24.11 19.10
C GLY A 82 -18.69 -22.59 19.11
N ILE A 83 -19.36 -21.82 18.24
CA ILE A 83 -19.36 -20.35 18.34
C ILE A 83 -19.98 -19.91 19.67
N ASN A 84 -19.33 -18.99 20.39
CA ASN A 84 -19.75 -18.58 21.75
C ASN A 84 -19.84 -17.06 21.98
N ASP A 85 -19.21 -16.21 21.17
CA ASP A 85 -19.34 -14.74 21.25
C ASP A 85 -19.80 -14.17 19.90
N VAL A 86 -21.08 -13.79 19.87
CA VAL A 86 -21.73 -13.12 18.74
C VAL A 86 -22.27 -11.79 19.21
N ARG A 87 -22.04 -10.77 18.38
CA ARG A 87 -22.59 -9.43 18.54
C ARG A 87 -23.33 -9.02 17.28
N THR A 88 -24.32 -8.16 17.44
CA THR A 88 -25.11 -7.69 16.30
C THR A 88 -25.27 -6.18 16.30
N THR A 89 -25.27 -5.56 15.13
CA THR A 89 -25.64 -4.16 14.91
C THR A 89 -26.94 -4.12 14.13
N VAL A 90 -27.75 -3.07 14.30
CA VAL A 90 -29.00 -2.92 13.53
C VAL A 90 -29.21 -1.47 13.13
N ALA A 91 -29.41 -1.22 11.85
CA ALA A 91 -29.66 0.09 11.27
C ALA A 91 -30.81 0.06 10.26
N LYS A 92 -31.49 1.20 10.09
CA LYS A 92 -32.43 1.44 8.99
C LYS A 92 -31.80 2.35 7.93
N LEU A 93 -32.15 2.14 6.67
CA LEU A 93 -31.77 3.02 5.58
C LEU A 93 -32.82 4.13 5.45
N SER A 94 -32.44 5.36 5.78
CA SER A 94 -33.35 6.53 5.74
C SER A 94 -32.99 7.43 4.58
N ALA A 95 -33.99 7.97 3.88
CA ALA A 95 -33.78 8.94 2.81
C ALA A 95 -33.14 10.22 3.35
N ASP A 96 -32.17 10.74 2.59
CA ASP A 96 -31.55 12.04 2.80
C ASP A 96 -32.13 13.03 1.80
N ASN A 97 -33.15 13.76 2.24
CA ASN A 97 -33.86 14.71 1.37
C ASN A 97 -32.98 15.89 0.92
N ALA A 98 -31.85 16.15 1.57
CA ALA A 98 -30.96 17.25 1.20
C ALA A 98 -30.10 16.89 -0.02
N SER A 99 -29.50 15.70 0.00
CA SER A 99 -28.64 15.20 -1.09
C SER A 99 -29.39 14.37 -2.15
N GLY A 100 -30.62 13.93 -1.85
CA GLY A 100 -31.36 12.96 -2.67
C GLY A 100 -30.86 11.52 -2.50
N GLY A 101 -29.94 11.27 -1.56
CA GLY A 101 -29.40 9.96 -1.25
C GLY A 101 -30.10 9.25 -0.09
N HIS A 102 -29.37 8.34 0.55
CA HIS A 102 -29.80 7.63 1.76
C HIS A 102 -28.68 7.59 2.79
N ASN A 103 -29.00 7.55 4.09
CA ASN A 103 -28.05 7.36 5.18
C ASN A 103 -28.51 6.22 6.10
N TRP A 104 -27.55 5.43 6.58
CA TRP A 104 -27.80 4.46 7.63
C TRP A 104 -28.02 5.16 8.96
N VAL A 105 -29.03 4.70 9.72
CA VAL A 105 -29.34 5.19 11.07
C VAL A 105 -29.42 4.01 12.02
N SER A 106 -28.44 3.90 12.91
CA SER A 106 -28.38 2.83 13.90
C SER A 106 -29.45 2.99 14.98
N TYR A 107 -30.17 1.89 15.26
CA TYR A 107 -31.02 1.77 16.46
C TYR A 107 -30.18 1.52 17.72
N LEU A 108 -29.06 0.82 17.50
CA LEU A 108 -27.99 0.49 18.44
C LEU A 108 -27.27 1.72 18.96
N ARG A 109 -27.59 2.33 20.11
CA ARG A 109 -26.84 3.52 20.58
C ARG A 109 -26.43 3.50 22.05
N LYS A 110 -25.28 4.11 22.35
CA LYS A 110 -24.77 4.35 23.71
C LYS A 110 -24.22 5.76 23.85
N SER A 111 -24.25 6.28 25.07
CA SER A 111 -23.49 7.48 25.43
C SER A 111 -22.00 7.16 25.35
N THR A 112 -21.20 8.12 24.87
CA THR A 112 -19.76 8.12 25.15
C THR A 112 -19.51 8.19 26.66
N LYS A 113 -18.25 8.01 27.03
CA LYS A 113 -17.76 8.21 28.39
C LYS A 113 -16.47 9.01 28.29
N VAL A 114 -16.60 10.27 27.94
CA VAL A 114 -15.45 11.19 27.86
C VAL A 114 -14.86 11.35 29.27
N ASP A 115 -13.53 11.31 29.37
CA ASP A 115 -12.85 11.66 30.62
C ASP A 115 -12.98 13.17 30.87
N HIS A 116 -13.99 13.56 31.65
CA HIS A 116 -14.25 14.96 32.00
C HIS A 116 -13.21 15.56 32.95
N GLU A 117 -12.31 14.76 33.55
CA GLU A 117 -11.15 15.31 34.26
C GLU A 117 -10.11 15.83 33.26
N ARG A 118 -9.92 15.12 32.14
CA ARG A 118 -9.00 15.51 31.05
C ARG A 118 -9.63 16.53 30.10
N PHE A 119 -10.93 16.43 29.83
CA PHE A 119 -11.68 17.26 28.87
C PHE A 119 -12.94 17.85 29.53
N PRO A 120 -12.79 18.87 30.40
CA PRO A 120 -13.89 19.36 31.24
C PRO A 120 -15.03 20.05 30.48
N ASP A 121 -14.77 20.54 29.28
CA ASP A 121 -15.75 21.26 28.44
C ASP A 121 -16.30 20.40 27.28
N VAL A 122 -16.04 19.09 27.30
CA VAL A 122 -16.48 18.15 26.26
C VAL A 122 -17.63 17.29 26.77
N ASP A 123 -18.82 17.54 26.23
CA ASP A 123 -20.02 16.77 26.57
C ASP A 123 -19.97 15.35 25.98
N ASP A 124 -20.66 14.43 26.66
CA ASP A 124 -20.90 13.11 26.10
C ASP A 124 -21.86 13.19 24.90
N VAL A 125 -21.54 12.44 23.84
CA VAL A 125 -22.33 12.34 22.61
C VAL A 125 -22.92 10.95 22.45
N SER A 126 -23.90 10.85 21.55
CA SER A 126 -24.54 9.59 21.20
C SER A 126 -23.75 8.89 20.10
N HIS A 127 -23.30 7.66 20.34
CA HIS A 127 -22.61 6.84 19.35
C HIS A 127 -23.41 5.59 19.03
N ALA A 128 -23.40 5.21 17.76
CA ALA A 128 -23.84 3.90 17.33
C ALA A 128 -23.06 2.78 18.04
N SER A 129 -23.70 1.62 18.22
CA SER A 129 -23.18 0.49 18.96
C SER A 129 -23.81 -0.82 18.53
N SER A 130 -23.36 -1.90 19.18
CA SER A 130 -23.81 -3.26 18.95
C SER A 130 -24.57 -3.79 20.18
N ASP A 131 -25.53 -4.68 19.95
CA ASP A 131 -26.11 -5.52 20.99
C ASP A 131 -25.04 -6.50 21.48
N LYS A 132 -24.94 -6.63 22.80
CA LYS A 132 -24.05 -7.56 23.48
C LYS A 132 -24.81 -8.29 24.57
N GLY A 133 -24.60 -9.60 24.65
CA GLY A 133 -25.26 -10.45 25.65
C GLY A 133 -26.70 -10.81 25.31
N GLY A 134 -27.03 -10.90 24.02
CA GLY A 134 -28.17 -11.68 23.54
C GLY A 134 -28.01 -13.18 23.79
N GLU A 135 -29.05 -13.95 23.49
CA GLU A 135 -29.05 -15.41 23.66
C GLU A 135 -28.61 -16.10 22.35
N LEU A 136 -27.48 -16.80 22.41
CA LEU A 136 -26.94 -17.60 21.30
C LEU A 136 -27.29 -19.08 21.51
N ILE A 137 -27.88 -19.71 20.49
CA ILE A 137 -28.18 -21.13 20.42
C ILE A 137 -27.39 -21.73 19.26
N ASP A 138 -26.50 -22.67 19.58
CA ASP A 138 -25.86 -23.57 18.61
C ASP A 138 -26.75 -24.81 18.43
N ASN A 139 -27.25 -25.05 17.22
CA ASN A 139 -28.11 -26.21 16.94
C ASN A 139 -27.32 -27.53 16.75
N GLY A 140 -25.98 -27.46 16.78
CA GLY A 140 -25.09 -28.63 16.70
C GLY A 140 -24.82 -29.14 15.28
N ASP A 141 -25.30 -28.44 14.25
CA ASP A 141 -25.19 -28.79 12.84
C ASP A 141 -24.57 -27.67 11.98
N GLY A 142 -23.96 -26.67 12.64
CA GLY A 142 -23.42 -25.46 12.01
C GLY A 142 -24.45 -24.35 11.79
N SER A 143 -25.72 -24.57 12.15
CA SER A 143 -26.71 -23.51 12.22
C SER A 143 -26.84 -22.94 13.63
N TYR A 144 -27.11 -21.64 13.69
CA TYR A 144 -27.15 -20.84 14.90
C TYR A 144 -28.38 -19.95 14.93
N GLN A 145 -28.81 -19.61 16.14
CA GLN A 145 -29.84 -18.60 16.40
C GLN A 145 -29.31 -17.61 17.42
N TYR A 146 -29.39 -16.31 17.12
CA TYR A 146 -29.03 -15.25 18.04
C TYR A 146 -30.22 -14.33 18.28
N GLN A 147 -30.76 -14.35 19.50
CA GLN A 147 -31.80 -13.41 19.91
C GLN A 147 -31.18 -12.18 20.58
N LEU A 148 -31.48 -11.00 20.06
CA LEU A 148 -30.99 -9.75 20.61
C LEU A 148 -31.55 -9.52 22.02
N LYS A 149 -30.76 -8.89 22.87
CA LYS A 149 -31.24 -8.43 24.18
C LYS A 149 -32.09 -7.17 24.07
N SER A 150 -31.76 -6.30 23.11
CA SER A 150 -32.39 -5.00 22.94
C SER A 150 -33.75 -5.08 22.23
N ASN A 151 -34.69 -4.21 22.63
CA ASN A 151 -35.97 -4.04 21.97
C ASN A 151 -35.94 -2.80 21.06
N LEU A 152 -35.94 -3.02 19.75
CA LEU A 152 -35.70 -1.97 18.74
C LEU A 152 -36.89 -1.03 18.56
N GLN A 153 -38.12 -1.50 18.79
CA GLN A 153 -39.32 -0.65 18.78
C GLN A 153 -39.33 0.38 19.93
N LYS A 154 -38.49 0.16 20.96
CA LYS A 154 -38.31 1.06 22.12
C LYS A 154 -36.98 1.78 22.09
N ALA A 155 -36.25 1.74 20.97
CA ALA A 155 -34.96 2.39 20.83
C ALA A 155 -35.08 3.91 21.06
N LYS A 156 -34.12 4.46 21.80
CA LYS A 156 -34.03 5.89 22.09
C LYS A 156 -32.59 6.33 22.04
N ASP A 157 -32.38 7.57 21.63
CA ASP A 157 -31.09 8.19 21.73
C ASP A 157 -30.70 8.35 23.22
N PRO A 158 -29.51 7.87 23.63
CA PRO A 158 -29.08 7.89 25.02
C PRO A 158 -28.83 9.29 25.58
N ILE A 159 -28.58 10.29 24.73
CA ILE A 159 -28.34 11.68 25.16
C ILE A 159 -29.65 12.46 25.12
N THR A 160 -30.26 12.61 23.94
CA THR A 160 -31.44 13.45 23.72
C THR A 160 -32.74 12.82 24.22
N LYS A 161 -32.74 11.49 24.46
CA LYS A 161 -33.91 10.66 24.80
C LYS A 161 -34.99 10.62 23.71
N ALA A 162 -34.72 11.18 22.53
CA ALA A 162 -35.61 11.11 21.38
C ALA A 162 -35.82 9.65 20.94
N PRO A 163 -37.04 9.26 20.55
CA PRO A 163 -37.28 7.92 20.02
C PRO A 163 -36.58 7.75 18.68
N ILE A 164 -35.95 6.58 18.48
CA ILE A 164 -35.44 6.15 17.18
C ILE A 164 -36.51 5.22 16.61
N GLU A 165 -37.42 5.80 15.82
CA GLU A 165 -38.63 5.10 15.38
C GLU A 165 -38.31 3.90 14.49
N TRP A 166 -38.93 2.76 14.82
CA TRP A 166 -38.96 1.58 13.96
C TRP A 166 -39.87 1.82 12.77
N GLN A 167 -39.34 1.65 11.56
CA GLN A 167 -40.04 1.95 10.30
C GLN A 167 -39.98 0.73 9.37
N GLN A 168 -40.89 -0.22 9.62
CA GLN A 168 -40.95 -1.55 9.01
C GLN A 168 -40.98 -1.60 7.46
N GLN A 169 -41.34 -0.49 6.81
CA GLN A 169 -41.37 -0.35 5.35
C GLN A 169 -40.00 -0.01 4.74
N LEU A 170 -39.00 0.39 5.54
CA LEU A 170 -37.68 0.74 5.07
C LEU A 170 -36.75 -0.48 5.03
N THR A 171 -35.75 -0.46 4.17
CA THR A 171 -34.62 -1.39 4.23
C THR A 171 -33.93 -1.29 5.58
N HIS A 172 -33.71 -2.43 6.22
CA HIS A 172 -32.94 -2.61 7.44
C HIS A 172 -31.70 -3.43 7.14
N ARG A 173 -30.63 -3.17 7.89
CA ARG A 173 -29.40 -3.95 7.88
C ARG A 173 -29.09 -4.48 9.27
N ILE A 174 -28.74 -5.75 9.34
CA ILE A 174 -28.18 -6.37 10.54
C ILE A 174 -26.75 -6.80 10.24
N GLY A 175 -25.80 -6.29 11.00
CA GLY A 175 -24.42 -6.79 11.00
C GLY A 175 -24.29 -7.87 12.06
N VAL A 176 -23.78 -9.05 11.71
CA VAL A 176 -23.40 -10.12 12.64
C VAL A 176 -21.88 -10.12 12.73
N GLU A 177 -21.36 -10.06 13.96
CA GLU A 177 -19.93 -10.11 14.28
C GLU A 177 -19.67 -11.34 15.15
N VAL A 178 -18.96 -12.34 14.62
CA VAL A 178 -18.39 -13.44 15.42
C VAL A 178 -17.01 -13.01 15.89
N ARG A 179 -16.76 -13.04 17.20
CA ARG A 179 -15.42 -12.74 17.75
C ARG A 179 -14.50 -13.94 17.57
N SER A 180 -13.21 -13.67 17.39
CA SER A 180 -12.20 -14.71 17.33
C SER A 180 -12.10 -15.51 18.63
N SER A 181 -11.63 -16.75 18.51
CA SER A 181 -11.29 -17.63 19.61
C SER A 181 -9.98 -18.39 19.28
N ASP A 182 -9.54 -19.26 20.18
CA ASP A 182 -8.39 -20.15 19.90
C ASP A 182 -8.68 -21.16 18.77
N ASP A 183 -9.96 -21.43 18.49
CA ASP A 183 -10.38 -22.44 17.52
C ASP A 183 -10.69 -21.86 16.13
N TYR A 184 -11.05 -20.57 16.04
CA TYR A 184 -11.50 -19.95 14.79
C TYR A 184 -11.27 -18.42 14.78
N PRO A 185 -11.07 -17.81 13.59
CA PRO A 185 -10.86 -16.38 13.47
C PRO A 185 -12.16 -15.57 13.59
N VAL A 186 -12.03 -14.24 13.52
CA VAL A 186 -13.15 -13.31 13.38
C VAL A 186 -13.93 -13.58 12.09
N ALA A 187 -15.24 -13.35 12.11
CA ALA A 187 -16.05 -13.29 10.89
C ALA A 187 -17.15 -12.24 11.01
N ASN A 188 -17.45 -11.53 9.93
CA ASN A 188 -18.47 -10.51 9.87
C ASN A 188 -19.36 -10.75 8.64
N VAL A 189 -20.66 -10.49 8.77
CA VAL A 189 -21.59 -10.49 7.63
C VAL A 189 -22.71 -9.49 7.88
N ALA A 190 -23.19 -8.87 6.82
CA ALA A 190 -24.38 -8.04 6.84
C ALA A 190 -25.53 -8.72 6.10
N TYR A 191 -26.76 -8.45 6.55
CA TYR A 191 -27.97 -8.90 5.87
C TYR A 191 -28.99 -7.77 5.81
N ASP A 192 -29.47 -7.51 4.59
CA ASP A 192 -30.47 -6.48 4.31
C ASP A 192 -31.86 -7.09 4.13
N TRP A 193 -32.88 -6.49 4.74
CA TRP A 193 -34.28 -6.92 4.58
C TRP A 193 -35.26 -5.76 4.79
N VAL A 194 -36.50 -5.94 4.35
CA VAL A 194 -37.62 -5.06 4.71
C VAL A 194 -38.49 -5.79 5.73
N PRO A 195 -38.65 -5.29 6.97
CA PRO A 195 -39.44 -5.96 8.01
C PRO A 195 -40.89 -6.27 7.62
N ASP A 196 -41.52 -5.44 6.77
CA ASP A 196 -42.87 -5.68 6.23
C ASP A 196 -42.95 -6.83 5.21
N GLY A 197 -41.83 -7.52 4.94
CA GLY A 197 -41.75 -8.66 4.02
C GLY A 197 -41.72 -8.27 2.54
N GLY A 198 -41.50 -6.98 2.25
CA GLY A 198 -41.26 -6.49 0.88
C GLY A 198 -39.86 -6.84 0.38
N ASP A 199 -39.67 -6.71 -0.94
CA ASP A 199 -38.34 -6.82 -1.54
C ASP A 199 -37.48 -5.61 -1.15
N VAL A 200 -36.17 -5.84 -1.00
CA VAL A 200 -35.20 -4.75 -0.80
C VAL A 200 -35.04 -4.01 -2.13
N THR A 201 -35.67 -2.84 -2.26
CA THR A 201 -35.58 -1.98 -3.45
C THR A 201 -34.63 -0.81 -3.28
N GLU A 202 -34.44 -0.34 -2.05
CA GLU A 202 -33.50 0.74 -1.70
C GLU A 202 -32.26 0.13 -1.04
N THR A 203 -31.08 0.43 -1.58
CA THR A 203 -29.79 -0.06 -1.09
C THR A 203 -28.81 1.08 -0.86
N ARG A 204 -27.73 0.78 -0.14
CA ARG A 204 -26.57 1.67 0.00
C ARG A 204 -25.28 0.83 0.08
N LYS A 205 -25.01 0.06 -0.97
CA LYS A 205 -23.79 -0.71 -1.16
C LYS A 205 -22.84 0.06 -2.07
N ILE A 206 -22.06 0.96 -1.46
CA ILE A 206 -21.21 1.95 -2.14
C ILE A 206 -19.82 1.41 -2.49
N VAL A 207 -19.24 0.61 -1.60
CA VAL A 207 -17.92 -0.02 -1.75
C VAL A 207 -18.00 -1.46 -1.27
N SER A 208 -17.14 -2.32 -1.81
CA SER A 208 -16.91 -3.67 -1.29
C SER A 208 -15.68 -3.65 -0.39
N SER A 209 -15.61 -4.51 0.62
CA SER A 209 -14.38 -4.70 1.41
C SER A 209 -13.23 -5.18 0.53
N ASP A 210 -13.52 -5.94 -0.53
CA ASP A 210 -12.54 -6.38 -1.52
C ASP A 210 -11.87 -5.22 -2.27
N ALA A 211 -12.57 -4.08 -2.45
CA ALA A 211 -11.96 -2.88 -3.02
C ALA A 211 -10.85 -2.33 -2.11
N CYS A 212 -11.05 -2.42 -0.79
CA CYS A 212 -10.03 -2.06 0.18
C CYS A 212 -8.90 -3.10 0.21
N ARG A 213 -9.22 -4.38 -0.03
CA ARG A 213 -8.25 -5.48 0.00
C ARG A 213 -7.20 -5.44 -1.13
N VAL A 214 -7.38 -4.53 -2.09
CA VAL A 214 -6.37 -4.22 -3.12
C VAL A 214 -5.06 -3.70 -2.49
N CYS A 215 -5.18 -2.91 -1.40
CA CYS A 215 -4.03 -2.37 -0.65
C CYS A 215 -3.89 -2.98 0.75
N HIS A 216 -5.01 -3.37 1.37
CA HIS A 216 -5.03 -3.97 2.71
C HIS A 216 -5.10 -5.49 2.62
N THR A 217 -4.29 -6.29 3.34
CA THR A 217 -4.51 -7.76 3.35
C THR A 217 -5.89 -8.09 3.95
N GLU A 218 -6.25 -7.39 5.02
CA GLU A 218 -7.57 -7.41 5.63
C GLU A 218 -7.79 -6.09 6.36
N LEU A 219 -9.05 -5.65 6.46
CA LEU A 219 -9.42 -4.57 7.36
C LEU A 219 -9.51 -5.14 8.76
N ASP A 220 -8.75 -4.60 9.71
CA ASP A 220 -8.81 -5.08 11.09
C ASP A 220 -8.98 -3.92 12.09
N PHE A 221 -10.21 -3.44 12.20
CA PHE A 221 -10.51 -2.31 13.08
C PHE A 221 -11.10 -2.74 14.42
N HIS A 222 -10.86 -1.88 15.42
CA HIS A 222 -11.33 -2.07 16.80
C HIS A 222 -10.82 -3.38 17.43
N GLY A 223 -9.52 -3.64 17.26
CA GLY A 223 -8.77 -4.70 17.93
C GLY A 223 -9.08 -6.11 17.45
N GLY A 224 -9.09 -6.38 16.16
CA GLY A 224 -9.25 -7.74 15.64
C GLY A 224 -10.58 -8.01 14.94
N SER A 225 -11.56 -7.13 15.11
CA SER A 225 -12.93 -7.62 15.35
C SER A 225 -13.97 -7.17 14.32
N ARG A 226 -13.62 -6.18 13.48
CA ARG A 226 -14.49 -5.60 12.46
C ARG A 226 -13.74 -5.48 11.14
N ILE A 227 -14.17 -6.29 10.19
CA ILE A 227 -13.41 -6.54 8.95
C ILE A 227 -14.20 -6.25 7.67
N GLU A 228 -15.52 -6.01 7.78
CA GLU A 228 -16.40 -5.78 6.63
C GLU A 228 -17.00 -4.38 6.61
N THR A 229 -16.85 -3.68 5.48
CA THR A 229 -17.37 -2.33 5.23
C THR A 229 -18.90 -2.26 5.41
N ASP A 230 -19.61 -3.31 4.99
CA ASP A 230 -21.05 -3.43 5.15
C ASP A 230 -21.50 -3.44 6.64
N ASN A 231 -20.62 -3.88 7.55
CA ASN A 231 -20.83 -3.78 9.00
C ASN A 231 -20.41 -2.39 9.52
N CYS A 232 -19.29 -1.83 9.03
CA CYS A 232 -18.80 -0.51 9.44
C CYS A 232 -19.88 0.57 9.33
N VAL A 233 -20.61 0.60 8.22
CA VAL A 233 -21.67 1.58 7.96
C VAL A 233 -22.88 1.48 8.88
N THR A 234 -23.03 0.39 9.64
CA THR A 234 -24.08 0.29 10.68
C THR A 234 -23.73 1.06 11.95
N CYS A 235 -22.45 1.41 12.13
CA CYS A 235 -21.96 2.24 13.22
C CYS A 235 -21.54 3.62 12.74
N HIS A 236 -20.72 3.72 11.70
CA HIS A 236 -20.16 4.96 11.17
C HIS A 236 -21.21 5.74 10.33
N ASN A 237 -22.24 6.26 11.02
CA ASN A 237 -23.35 7.03 10.46
C ASN A 237 -23.06 8.53 10.40
N ALA A 238 -23.87 9.28 9.65
CA ALA A 238 -23.69 10.71 9.39
C ALA A 238 -23.70 11.61 10.63
N ASP A 239 -24.35 11.18 11.72
CA ASP A 239 -24.45 11.92 12.96
C ASP A 239 -23.44 11.48 14.03
N ASN A 240 -22.53 10.57 13.70
CA ASN A 240 -21.44 10.21 14.60
C ASN A 240 -20.26 11.18 14.45
N VAL A 241 -19.72 11.56 15.60
CA VAL A 241 -18.62 12.53 15.74
C VAL A 241 -17.73 12.08 16.89
N ASP A 242 -16.42 12.27 16.75
CA ASP A 242 -15.49 12.19 17.89
C ASP A 242 -15.71 13.44 18.75
N PRO A 243 -16.21 13.32 19.99
CA PRO A 243 -16.54 14.48 20.81
C PRO A 243 -15.33 15.32 21.18
N ILE A 244 -14.11 14.75 21.17
CA ILE A 244 -12.90 15.45 21.62
C ILE A 244 -12.29 16.26 20.47
N SER A 245 -12.08 15.65 19.31
CA SER A 245 -11.55 16.35 18.13
C SER A 245 -12.62 17.17 17.39
N GLY A 246 -13.90 16.79 17.54
CA GLY A 246 -15.00 17.34 16.74
C GLY A 246 -15.08 16.73 15.33
N GLU A 247 -14.18 15.82 14.96
CA GLU A 247 -14.15 15.21 13.64
C GLU A 247 -15.32 14.25 13.41
N SER A 248 -15.82 14.20 12.18
CA SER A 248 -16.89 13.27 11.81
C SER A 248 -16.37 11.83 11.77
N LEU A 249 -17.15 10.91 12.34
CA LEU A 249 -16.94 9.47 12.24
C LEU A 249 -17.86 8.82 11.21
N ASP A 250 -18.54 9.59 10.35
CA ASP A 250 -19.24 9.04 9.18
C ASP A 250 -18.21 8.36 8.27
N LEU A 251 -18.49 7.12 7.84
CA LEU A 251 -17.54 6.35 7.05
C LEU A 251 -17.11 7.10 5.79
N LYS A 252 -18.02 7.84 5.14
CA LYS A 252 -17.69 8.59 3.92
C LYS A 252 -16.72 9.75 4.17
N VAL A 253 -16.80 10.39 5.35
CA VAL A 253 -15.92 11.51 5.70
C VAL A 253 -14.58 10.98 6.22
N MET A 254 -14.65 10.05 7.17
CA MET A 254 -13.49 9.46 7.83
C MET A 254 -12.59 8.75 6.83
N ALA A 255 -13.14 7.88 5.97
CA ALA A 255 -12.33 7.15 4.99
C ALA A 255 -11.62 8.12 4.03
N HIS A 256 -12.30 9.13 3.50
CA HIS A 256 -11.65 10.11 2.63
C HIS A 256 -10.57 10.91 3.35
N LYS A 257 -10.80 11.43 4.56
CA LYS A 257 -9.78 12.19 5.30
C LYS A 257 -8.57 11.34 5.66
N LEU A 258 -8.78 10.09 6.10
CA LEU A 258 -7.68 9.15 6.38
C LEU A 258 -6.80 8.91 5.15
N HIS A 259 -7.41 8.69 3.98
CA HIS A 259 -6.65 8.45 2.75
C HIS A 259 -6.16 9.75 2.09
N HIS A 260 -6.74 10.91 2.37
CA HIS A 260 -6.14 12.16 1.93
C HIS A 260 -4.89 12.51 2.77
N GLY A 261 -4.93 12.17 4.07
CA GLY A 261 -3.76 12.11 4.94
C GLY A 261 -2.95 13.41 4.95
N LEU A 262 -1.65 13.29 4.69
CA LEU A 262 -0.72 14.43 4.65
C LEU A 262 -1.01 15.45 3.53
N ASP A 263 -1.85 15.11 2.55
CA ASP A 263 -2.24 16.01 1.47
C ASP A 263 -3.50 16.84 1.78
N LEU A 264 -4.11 16.65 2.96
CA LEU A 264 -5.24 17.46 3.41
C LEU A 264 -4.93 18.97 3.32
N PRO A 265 -5.73 19.75 2.57
CA PRO A 265 -5.49 21.19 2.38
C PRO A 265 -5.44 22.00 3.69
N SER A 266 -6.18 21.57 4.72
CA SER A 266 -6.16 22.20 6.05
C SER A 266 -4.80 22.12 6.75
N LEU A 267 -3.94 21.14 6.42
CA LEU A 267 -2.65 20.93 7.06
C LEU A 267 -1.57 21.95 6.65
N LYS A 268 -1.88 22.88 5.76
CA LYS A 268 -0.91 23.89 5.26
C LYS A 268 -0.37 24.82 6.35
N GLN A 269 -1.07 24.97 7.47
CA GLN A 269 -0.66 25.86 8.56
C GLN A 269 0.00 25.07 9.69
N GLU A 270 1.12 25.57 10.21
CA GLU A 270 1.76 25.00 11.41
C GLU A 270 0.79 24.97 12.60
N GLY A 271 0.81 23.90 13.37
CA GLY A 271 -0.08 23.60 14.50
C GLY A 271 -1.41 22.96 14.12
N THR A 272 -1.62 22.60 12.84
CA THR A 272 -2.84 21.92 12.39
C THR A 272 -2.65 20.41 12.34
N LYS A 273 -3.72 19.67 12.65
CA LYS A 273 -3.72 18.20 12.58
C LYS A 273 -5.11 17.64 12.31
N TYR A 274 -5.12 16.44 11.75
CA TYR A 274 -6.26 15.55 11.68
C TYR A 274 -5.98 14.34 12.58
N SER A 275 -6.74 14.22 13.67
CA SER A 275 -6.61 13.16 14.66
C SER A 275 -7.97 12.69 15.16
N ILE A 276 -8.02 11.44 15.64
CA ILE A 276 -9.22 10.85 16.24
C ILE A 276 -8.84 10.23 17.58
N PHE A 277 -9.70 10.40 18.59
CA PHE A 277 -9.51 9.85 19.93
C PHE A 277 -10.18 8.49 20.10
N THR A 278 -9.51 7.58 20.82
CA THR A 278 -10.06 6.28 21.21
C THR A 278 -10.68 6.33 22.61
N SER A 279 -11.68 5.48 22.86
CA SER A 279 -12.15 5.07 24.20
C SER A 279 -12.18 6.16 25.30
N GLY A 280 -12.99 7.21 25.13
CA GLY A 280 -13.14 8.25 26.15
C GLY A 280 -11.97 9.24 26.23
N GLY A 281 -11.09 9.24 25.22
CA GLY A 281 -9.91 10.10 25.15
C GLY A 281 -8.66 9.48 25.75
N ALA A 282 -8.58 8.15 25.85
CA ALA A 282 -7.41 7.44 26.36
C ALA A 282 -6.19 7.71 25.45
N ASP A 283 -6.35 7.46 24.16
CA ASP A 283 -5.30 7.64 23.16
C ASP A 283 -5.79 8.57 22.04
N GLU A 284 -4.91 9.48 21.60
CA GLU A 284 -5.09 10.25 20.39
C GLU A 284 -4.31 9.56 19.26
N ARG A 285 -4.95 9.33 18.12
CA ARG A 285 -4.27 8.84 16.91
C ARG A 285 -4.25 9.92 15.85
N ILE A 286 -3.05 10.30 15.41
CA ILE A 286 -2.79 11.41 14.48
C ILE A 286 -2.57 10.83 13.09
N TYR A 287 -3.43 11.20 12.13
CA TYR A 287 -3.37 10.70 10.75
C TYR A 287 -2.79 11.73 9.78
N GLY A 288 -2.66 12.98 10.21
CA GLY A 288 -1.93 14.04 9.52
C GLY A 288 -1.68 15.21 10.45
N GLU A 289 -0.47 15.76 10.47
CA GLU A 289 -0.13 16.91 11.30
C GLU A 289 0.97 17.75 10.65
N ASN A 290 0.89 19.06 10.88
CA ASN A 290 1.95 20.01 10.59
C ASN A 290 2.42 20.61 11.91
N ASP A 291 3.46 20.05 12.51
CA ASP A 291 4.01 20.48 13.80
C ASP A 291 5.11 21.54 13.67
N GLY A 292 5.41 21.97 12.43
CA GLY A 292 6.49 22.91 12.12
C GLY A 292 7.88 22.30 12.14
N ILE A 293 8.00 21.02 12.50
CA ILE A 293 9.27 20.30 12.50
C ILE A 293 9.51 19.80 11.08
N TRP A 294 10.66 20.14 10.51
CA TRP A 294 11.03 19.62 9.19
C TRP A 294 11.16 18.11 9.25
N VAL A 295 10.20 17.44 8.61
CA VAL A 295 10.25 16.02 8.36
C VAL A 295 10.87 15.86 6.97
N LEU A 296 11.69 14.82 6.74
CA LEU A 296 12.23 14.54 5.40
C LEU A 296 11.14 13.99 4.43
N SER A 297 9.94 14.60 4.42
CA SER A 297 8.80 14.23 3.58
C SER A 297 8.81 15.12 2.34
N ASN A 298 8.10 14.70 1.29
CA ASN A 298 7.91 15.55 0.11
C ASN A 298 7.11 16.83 0.42
N LYS A 299 6.55 16.98 1.63
CA LYS A 299 5.75 18.11 2.08
C LYS A 299 6.40 18.93 3.21
N GLY A 300 7.67 18.67 3.52
CA GLY A 300 8.42 19.43 4.51
C GLY A 300 7.94 19.17 5.94
N THR A 301 7.18 20.09 6.51
CA THR A 301 6.76 20.02 7.93
C THR A 301 5.50 19.21 8.19
N ILE A 302 4.92 18.58 7.15
CA ILE A 302 3.71 17.76 7.25
C ILE A 302 4.08 16.28 7.27
N ASP A 303 3.52 15.54 8.23
CA ASP A 303 3.60 14.08 8.38
C ASP A 303 2.21 13.46 8.53
N GLY A 304 2.07 12.17 8.23
CA GLY A 304 0.79 11.45 8.32
C GLY A 304 0.68 10.27 7.37
N VAL A 305 -0.57 9.81 7.17
CA VAL A 305 -0.91 8.81 6.15
C VAL A 305 -0.50 9.33 4.77
N ASN A 306 0.25 8.51 4.02
CA ASN A 306 0.68 8.81 2.66
C ASN A 306 -0.03 7.86 1.69
N TYR A 307 -1.05 8.35 0.98
CA TYR A 307 -1.78 7.53 0.02
C TYR A 307 -0.94 7.28 -1.23
N PRO A 308 -0.77 6.01 -1.65
CA PRO A 308 0.20 5.65 -2.69
C PRO A 308 -0.20 6.04 -4.11
N MET A 309 -1.45 6.48 -4.35
CA MET A 309 -2.01 6.84 -5.66
C MET A 309 -2.41 8.32 -5.73
N ASP A 310 -2.79 8.78 -6.93
CA ASP A 310 -3.48 10.06 -7.08
C ASP A 310 -4.88 9.95 -6.43
N ILE A 311 -5.13 10.71 -5.35
CA ILE A 311 -6.39 10.64 -4.57
C ILE A 311 -7.64 10.93 -5.42
N ARG A 312 -7.46 11.55 -6.59
CA ARG A 312 -8.53 11.79 -7.57
C ARG A 312 -8.97 10.53 -8.32
N ASN A 313 -8.25 9.43 -8.23
CA ASN A 313 -8.68 8.14 -8.78
C ASN A 313 -9.77 7.53 -7.88
N CYS A 314 -11.02 7.98 -8.03
CA CYS A 314 -12.13 7.47 -7.23
C CYS A 314 -12.41 5.98 -7.49
N THR A 315 -12.04 5.47 -8.67
CA THR A 315 -12.28 4.09 -9.07
C THR A 315 -11.41 3.06 -8.36
N SER A 316 -10.35 3.49 -7.67
CA SER A 316 -9.61 2.60 -6.76
C SER A 316 -10.52 1.98 -5.71
N CYS A 317 -11.50 2.74 -5.19
CA CYS A 317 -12.47 2.28 -4.21
C CYS A 317 -13.89 2.12 -4.78
N HIS A 318 -14.28 2.94 -5.75
CA HIS A 318 -15.65 3.03 -6.25
C HIS A 318 -15.77 2.63 -7.72
N ALA A 319 -16.27 1.44 -7.99
CA ALA A 319 -16.46 0.96 -9.35
C ALA A 319 -17.91 0.56 -9.63
N ASP A 320 -18.49 1.13 -10.69
CA ASP A 320 -19.70 0.60 -11.32
C ASP A 320 -19.40 -0.04 -12.69
N GLU A 321 -20.44 -0.56 -13.35
CA GLU A 321 -20.32 -1.20 -14.66
C GLU A 321 -19.76 -0.26 -15.74
N ALA A 322 -20.10 1.03 -15.69
CA ALA A 322 -19.60 2.00 -16.66
C ALA A 322 -18.09 2.29 -16.44
N ASP A 323 -17.65 2.29 -15.18
CA ASP A 323 -16.23 2.45 -14.84
C ASP A 323 -15.39 1.26 -15.34
N HIS A 324 -15.88 0.01 -15.18
CA HIS A 324 -15.24 -1.19 -15.74
C HIS A 324 -15.21 -1.20 -17.28
N GLN A 325 -16.25 -0.68 -17.92
CA GLN A 325 -16.27 -0.54 -19.37
C GLN A 325 -15.27 0.52 -19.85
N ALA A 326 -15.06 1.59 -19.09
CA ALA A 326 -14.09 2.64 -19.39
C ALA A 326 -12.65 2.20 -19.10
N ASN A 327 -12.44 1.35 -18.09
CA ASN A 327 -11.14 0.80 -17.70
C ASN A 327 -11.22 -0.72 -17.51
N PRO A 328 -10.94 -1.52 -18.56
CA PRO A 328 -10.96 -2.98 -18.47
C PRO A 328 -9.92 -3.58 -17.51
N ASP A 329 -8.88 -2.83 -17.14
CA ASP A 329 -7.84 -3.27 -16.21
C ASP A 329 -8.21 -2.98 -14.74
N LEU A 330 -9.40 -2.41 -14.49
CA LEU A 330 -9.88 -2.10 -13.16
C LEU A 330 -10.19 -3.39 -12.38
N ILE A 331 -9.47 -3.60 -11.28
CA ILE A 331 -9.65 -4.78 -10.40
C ILE A 331 -10.67 -4.54 -9.27
N THR A 332 -11.08 -3.29 -9.06
CA THR A 332 -12.01 -2.89 -8.00
C THR A 332 -13.40 -3.48 -8.25
N PRO A 333 -13.99 -4.24 -7.31
CA PRO A 333 -15.28 -4.90 -7.55
C PRO A 333 -16.45 -3.94 -7.75
N ILE A 334 -17.35 -4.31 -8.66
CA ILE A 334 -18.58 -3.56 -8.92
C ILE A 334 -19.53 -3.67 -7.74
N THR A 335 -20.09 -2.54 -7.31
CA THR A 335 -21.20 -2.52 -6.34
C THR A 335 -22.42 -1.77 -6.88
N ALA A 336 -23.61 -2.08 -6.35
CA ALA A 336 -24.88 -1.57 -6.88
C ALA A 336 -24.99 -0.05 -6.83
N ASP A 337 -24.43 0.58 -5.80
CA ASP A 337 -24.54 2.01 -5.54
C ASP A 337 -23.19 2.74 -5.68
N ALA A 338 -22.18 2.10 -6.30
CA ALA A 338 -20.86 2.69 -6.48
C ALA A 338 -20.93 4.04 -7.21
N GLY A 339 -21.77 4.17 -8.24
CA GLY A 339 -21.91 5.41 -9.01
C GLY A 339 -22.34 6.65 -8.21
N ASN A 340 -22.75 6.50 -6.94
CA ASN A 340 -23.14 7.61 -6.07
C ASN A 340 -22.04 8.67 -5.87
N TRP A 341 -20.75 8.32 -6.00
CA TRP A 341 -19.69 9.34 -5.96
C TRP A 341 -19.81 10.38 -7.09
N LYS A 342 -20.45 10.01 -8.21
CA LYS A 342 -20.72 10.89 -9.37
C LYS A 342 -22.07 11.59 -9.25
N THR A 343 -23.07 10.91 -8.69
CA THR A 343 -24.49 11.27 -8.83
C THR A 343 -25.16 11.73 -7.54
N VAL A 344 -24.54 11.57 -6.37
CA VAL A 344 -25.09 11.98 -5.07
C VAL A 344 -24.07 12.82 -4.29
N PRO A 345 -23.65 13.99 -4.83
CA PRO A 345 -22.73 14.89 -4.14
C PRO A 345 -23.35 15.42 -2.85
N SER A 346 -22.52 15.57 -1.81
CA SER A 346 -22.91 16.20 -0.54
C SER A 346 -21.75 17.01 0.03
N ILE A 347 -22.05 18.07 0.77
CA ILE A 347 -21.09 18.92 1.46
C ILE A 347 -20.19 18.08 2.37
N ALA A 348 -20.75 17.08 3.06
CA ALA A 348 -19.97 16.19 3.92
C ALA A 348 -18.93 15.38 3.12
N ALA A 349 -19.30 14.80 1.99
CA ALA A 349 -18.37 13.99 1.18
C ALA A 349 -17.37 14.85 0.40
N CYS A 350 -17.76 16.02 -0.12
CA CYS A 350 -16.83 16.90 -0.84
C CYS A 350 -15.88 17.60 0.13
N GLY A 351 -16.39 18.05 1.28
CA GLY A 351 -15.63 18.74 2.32
C GLY A 351 -14.67 17.83 3.09
N SER A 352 -14.70 16.51 2.90
CA SER A 352 -13.69 15.61 3.48
C SER A 352 -12.35 15.70 2.78
N CYS A 353 -12.33 16.04 1.48
CA CYS A 353 -11.09 16.28 0.74
C CYS A 353 -10.84 17.78 0.51
N HIS A 354 -11.91 18.53 0.17
CA HIS A 354 -11.88 19.99 0.06
C HIS A 354 -12.09 20.65 1.43
N ASP A 355 -11.30 20.23 2.42
CA ASP A 355 -11.49 20.58 3.84
C ASP A 355 -11.06 22.01 4.20
N ASN A 356 -10.47 22.73 3.25
CA ASN A 356 -10.21 24.16 3.32
C ASN A 356 -11.30 25.02 2.66
N ILE A 357 -12.40 24.42 2.19
CA ILE A 357 -13.50 25.12 1.52
C ILE A 357 -14.74 25.16 2.42
N ALA A 358 -15.32 26.35 2.58
CA ALA A 358 -16.61 26.55 3.21
C ALA A 358 -17.74 26.55 2.17
N PHE A 359 -18.73 25.68 2.40
CA PHE A 359 -19.97 25.61 1.61
C PHE A 359 -21.14 26.35 2.28
N THR A 360 -21.14 26.42 3.61
CA THR A 360 -22.20 27.06 4.42
C THR A 360 -21.62 28.09 5.38
N GLN A 361 -22.46 29.02 5.86
CA GLN A 361 -22.05 30.00 6.86
C GLN A 361 -21.61 29.32 8.17
N GLN A 362 -22.24 28.20 8.54
CA GLN A 362 -21.86 27.42 9.73
C GLN A 362 -20.41 26.93 9.66
N MET A 363 -19.93 26.52 8.48
CA MET A 363 -18.53 26.11 8.31
C MET A 363 -17.55 27.28 8.53
N LEU A 364 -17.88 28.48 8.03
CA LEU A 364 -17.06 29.67 8.27
C LEU A 364 -17.08 30.11 9.74
N ASP A 365 -18.22 29.99 10.40
CA ASP A 365 -18.35 30.34 11.81
C ASP A 365 -17.53 29.38 12.69
N ALA A 366 -17.42 28.11 12.28
CA ALA A 366 -16.56 27.12 12.92
C ALA A 366 -15.07 27.34 12.59
N ASN A 367 -14.75 27.73 11.36
CA ASN A 367 -13.39 28.03 10.92
C ASN A 367 -13.36 29.19 9.91
N HIS A 368 -12.96 30.37 10.39
CA HIS A 368 -12.91 31.60 9.60
C HIS A 368 -11.82 31.60 8.51
N ASN A 369 -10.89 30.63 8.53
CA ASN A 369 -9.80 30.53 7.55
C ASN A 369 -10.20 29.78 6.27
N LEU A 370 -11.40 29.18 6.23
CA LEU A 370 -11.87 28.47 5.04
C LEU A 370 -12.16 29.43 3.89
N GLU A 371 -11.84 29.01 2.68
CA GLU A 371 -12.16 29.74 1.46
C GLU A 371 -13.62 29.48 1.06
N ARG A 372 -14.33 30.52 0.62
CA ARG A 372 -15.72 30.36 0.18
C ARG A 372 -15.78 29.61 -1.14
N HIS A 373 -16.63 28.60 -1.22
CA HIS A 373 -17.03 28.02 -2.49
C HIS A 373 -17.60 29.11 -3.43
N VAL A 374 -17.43 28.96 -4.76
CA VAL A 374 -17.84 29.97 -5.75
C VAL A 374 -19.33 30.32 -5.69
N SER A 375 -20.16 29.34 -5.30
CA SER A 375 -21.61 29.49 -5.14
C SER A 375 -22.03 29.66 -3.68
N PHE A 376 -21.15 30.12 -2.80
CA PHE A 376 -21.44 30.24 -1.37
C PHE A 376 -22.58 31.26 -1.07
N PRO A 377 -23.52 30.92 -0.17
CA PRO A 377 -23.74 29.61 0.44
C PRO A 377 -24.45 28.65 -0.53
N ILE A 378 -24.13 27.35 -0.44
CA ILE A 378 -24.70 26.31 -1.30
C ILE A 378 -25.29 25.16 -0.45
N GLU A 379 -26.26 24.45 -1.03
CA GLU A 379 -26.93 23.28 -0.43
C GLU A 379 -26.75 22.04 -1.32
N ASP A 380 -26.74 20.84 -0.71
CA ASP A 380 -26.44 19.55 -1.37
C ASP A 380 -27.20 19.33 -2.68
N GLY A 381 -28.52 19.58 -2.69
CA GLY A 381 -29.40 19.33 -3.84
C GLY A 381 -29.12 20.20 -5.08
N THR A 382 -28.17 21.14 -5.01
CA THR A 382 -27.81 22.03 -6.14
C THR A 382 -26.49 21.67 -6.81
N CYS A 383 -25.68 20.79 -6.21
CA CYS A 383 -24.33 20.48 -6.67
C CYS A 383 -24.29 19.95 -8.12
N LEU A 384 -25.23 19.07 -8.50
CA LEU A 384 -25.27 18.46 -9.83
C LEU A 384 -25.54 19.45 -10.97
N SER A 385 -26.03 20.66 -10.66
CA SER A 385 -26.21 21.71 -11.69
C SER A 385 -24.88 22.14 -12.33
N CYS A 386 -23.77 21.99 -11.60
CA CYS A 386 -22.42 22.29 -12.07
C CYS A 386 -21.51 21.05 -12.09
N HIS A 387 -21.69 20.13 -11.12
CA HIS A 387 -20.86 18.93 -10.93
C HIS A 387 -21.50 17.63 -11.44
N GLY A 388 -22.68 17.71 -12.07
CA GLY A 388 -23.31 16.55 -12.70
C GLY A 388 -22.65 16.15 -14.02
N GLU A 389 -22.91 14.92 -14.46
CA GLU A 389 -22.39 14.37 -15.72
C GLU A 389 -22.65 15.28 -16.93
N GLY A 390 -21.68 15.37 -17.84
CA GLY A 390 -21.75 16.22 -19.04
C GLY A 390 -21.39 17.69 -18.80
N ASN A 391 -21.30 18.15 -17.55
CA ASN A 391 -20.76 19.47 -17.25
C ASN A 391 -19.22 19.48 -17.28
N THR A 392 -18.64 20.64 -17.60
CA THR A 392 -17.18 20.86 -17.61
C THR A 392 -16.51 20.51 -16.27
N PHE A 393 -17.20 20.74 -15.16
CA PHE A 393 -16.71 20.45 -13.80
C PHE A 393 -17.41 19.25 -13.17
N SER A 394 -17.93 18.32 -13.98
CA SER A 394 -18.49 17.06 -13.47
C SER A 394 -17.49 16.35 -12.56
N VAL A 395 -17.97 15.68 -11.51
CA VAL A 395 -17.09 15.01 -10.53
C VAL A 395 -16.13 14.05 -11.24
N ALA A 396 -16.64 13.23 -12.17
CA ALA A 396 -15.81 12.29 -12.92
C ALA A 396 -14.75 12.98 -13.80
N ALA A 397 -15.09 14.10 -14.46
CA ALA A 397 -14.19 14.79 -15.38
C ALA A 397 -12.96 15.39 -14.68
N VAL A 398 -13.13 15.96 -13.48
CA VAL A 398 -12.05 16.62 -12.73
C VAL A 398 -11.31 15.70 -11.76
N HIS A 399 -11.85 14.50 -11.52
CA HIS A 399 -11.25 13.47 -10.68
C HIS A 399 -10.73 12.29 -11.52
N THR A 400 -11.40 11.12 -11.50
CA THR A 400 -10.90 9.88 -12.10
C THR A 400 -10.46 10.04 -13.54
N LYS A 401 -11.26 10.73 -14.38
CA LYS A 401 -10.89 10.95 -15.77
C LYS A 401 -9.63 11.80 -15.89
N ALA A 402 -9.51 12.87 -15.11
CA ALA A 402 -8.29 13.67 -15.08
C ALA A 402 -7.09 12.88 -14.54
N ALA A 403 -7.26 12.03 -13.53
CA ALA A 403 -6.18 11.19 -13.01
C ALA A 403 -5.69 10.19 -14.07
N MET A 404 -6.62 9.54 -14.78
CA MET A 404 -6.29 8.59 -15.85
C MET A 404 -5.71 9.27 -17.10
N ASP A 405 -6.34 10.34 -17.58
CA ASP A 405 -5.88 11.06 -18.77
C ASP A 405 -4.46 11.65 -18.53
N LYS A 406 -4.11 12.02 -17.29
CA LYS A 406 -2.75 12.48 -16.92
C LYS A 406 -1.66 11.48 -17.29
N LYS A 407 -1.97 10.18 -17.21
CA LYS A 407 -1.04 9.09 -17.52
C LYS A 407 -0.72 9.00 -19.00
N GLU A 408 -1.69 9.33 -19.84
CA GLU A 408 -1.57 9.25 -21.29
C GLU A 408 -1.31 10.61 -21.94
N ALA A 409 -1.48 11.72 -21.21
CA ALA A 409 -1.41 13.08 -21.75
C ALA A 409 -0.16 13.35 -22.59
N GLY A 410 1.04 12.96 -22.14
CA GLY A 410 2.25 13.14 -22.94
C GLY A 410 2.25 12.36 -24.26
N LYS A 411 1.60 11.20 -24.32
CA LYS A 411 1.37 10.44 -25.57
C LYS A 411 0.29 11.09 -26.43
N GLU A 412 -0.80 11.57 -25.83
CA GLU A 412 -1.90 12.23 -26.53
C GLU A 412 -1.47 13.53 -27.23
N TYR A 413 -0.52 14.26 -26.65
CA TYR A 413 0.08 15.44 -27.28
C TYR A 413 1.13 15.11 -28.34
N GLY A 414 1.32 13.82 -28.64
CA GLY A 414 2.14 13.34 -29.76
C GLY A 414 3.64 13.35 -29.51
N TYR A 415 4.12 13.72 -28.31
CA TYR A 415 5.55 13.78 -28.01
C TYR A 415 6.14 12.38 -27.82
N GLN A 416 7.30 12.13 -28.44
CA GLN A 416 8.04 10.87 -28.34
C GLN A 416 9.53 11.11 -28.16
N PHE A 417 10.18 10.25 -27.37
CA PHE A 417 11.61 10.28 -27.11
C PHE A 417 12.17 8.89 -27.33
N GLU A 418 13.16 8.78 -28.21
CA GLU A 418 13.71 7.49 -28.58
C GLU A 418 15.22 7.56 -28.76
N VAL A 419 15.93 6.51 -28.35
CA VAL A 419 17.26 6.19 -28.88
C VAL A 419 17.07 5.24 -30.04
N THR A 420 17.31 5.73 -31.26
CA THR A 420 17.05 4.98 -32.50
C THR A 420 18.08 3.89 -32.76
N HIS A 421 19.33 4.11 -32.35
CA HIS A 421 20.43 3.13 -32.44
C HIS A 421 21.66 3.62 -31.65
N LEU A 422 22.60 2.70 -31.43
CA LEU A 422 23.94 2.98 -30.92
C LEU A 422 24.98 2.73 -32.02
N GLU A 423 25.98 3.60 -32.11
CA GLU A 423 27.12 3.44 -33.03
C GLU A 423 28.44 3.42 -32.26
N PRO A 424 29.40 2.54 -32.60
CA PRO A 424 30.72 2.58 -31.99
C PRO A 424 31.51 3.78 -32.53
N VAL A 425 32.25 4.46 -31.65
CA VAL A 425 33.07 5.60 -32.05
C VAL A 425 34.37 5.10 -32.69
N SER A 426 34.56 5.43 -33.97
CA SER A 426 35.75 5.03 -34.72
C SER A 426 37.05 5.42 -34.02
N GLY A 427 37.88 4.43 -33.69
CA GLY A 427 39.19 4.61 -33.06
C GLY A 427 39.15 4.75 -31.54
N VAL A 428 37.99 4.55 -30.90
CA VAL A 428 37.82 4.56 -29.44
C VAL A 428 36.94 3.37 -29.03
N ASP A 429 37.55 2.25 -28.64
CA ASP A 429 36.85 0.97 -28.38
C ASP A 429 35.96 0.98 -27.12
N THR A 430 35.97 2.06 -26.34
CA THR A 430 35.16 2.26 -25.13
C THR A 430 33.98 3.22 -25.34
N ALA A 431 33.87 3.83 -26.53
CA ALA A 431 32.92 4.91 -26.76
C ALA A 431 31.82 4.53 -27.78
N TYR A 432 30.61 4.96 -27.46
CA TYR A 432 29.39 4.75 -28.22
C TYR A 432 28.68 6.09 -28.43
N ASP A 433 28.25 6.38 -29.65
CA ASP A 433 27.36 7.49 -29.96
C ASP A 433 25.91 6.97 -29.90
N ALA A 434 25.09 7.55 -29.01
CA ALA A 434 23.67 7.27 -28.89
C ALA A 434 22.86 8.27 -29.71
N HIS A 435 22.11 7.77 -30.70
CA HIS A 435 21.35 8.61 -31.63
C HIS A 435 19.91 8.77 -31.15
N VAL A 436 19.62 9.94 -30.58
CA VAL A 436 18.32 10.32 -30.03
C VAL A 436 17.46 11.01 -31.08
N LEU A 437 16.17 10.68 -31.08
CA LEU A 437 15.14 11.38 -31.84
C LEU A 437 14.02 11.85 -30.91
N VAL A 438 13.72 13.15 -30.96
CA VAL A 438 12.60 13.79 -30.26
C VAL A 438 11.60 14.28 -31.29
N THR A 439 10.37 13.78 -31.24
CA THR A 439 9.30 14.16 -32.17
C THR A 439 8.03 14.58 -31.46
N LYS A 440 7.19 15.32 -32.20
CA LYS A 440 5.78 15.55 -31.92
C LYS A 440 4.98 15.20 -33.17
N ASP A 441 4.06 14.26 -33.07
CA ASP A 441 3.26 13.77 -34.21
C ASP A 441 4.15 13.31 -35.40
N GLY A 442 5.30 12.70 -35.08
CA GLY A 442 6.30 12.25 -36.04
C GLY A 442 7.14 13.36 -36.68
N GLN A 443 6.96 14.63 -36.29
CA GLN A 443 7.81 15.75 -36.72
C GLN A 443 8.87 16.07 -35.67
N GLY A 444 10.11 16.29 -36.09
CA GLY A 444 11.19 16.65 -35.17
C GLY A 444 10.91 17.94 -34.38
N VAL A 445 11.19 17.93 -33.08
CA VAL A 445 10.98 19.09 -32.19
C VAL A 445 12.30 19.54 -31.56
N THR A 446 12.47 20.85 -31.41
CA THR A 446 13.63 21.42 -30.72
C THR A 446 13.53 21.22 -29.21
N LEU A 447 14.64 20.95 -28.54
CA LEU A 447 14.69 20.84 -27.07
C LEU A 447 14.31 22.12 -26.32
N GLY A 448 14.24 23.27 -27.00
CA GLY A 448 13.74 24.53 -26.45
C GLY A 448 12.22 24.75 -26.58
N ASP A 449 11.47 23.71 -26.95
CA ASP A 449 10.00 23.76 -26.95
C ASP A 449 9.48 24.07 -25.53
N GLU A 450 8.62 25.07 -25.42
CA GLU A 450 8.16 25.63 -24.15
C GLU A 450 7.33 24.66 -23.30
N TYR A 451 6.84 23.58 -23.91
CA TYR A 451 6.04 22.56 -23.25
C TYR A 451 6.86 21.36 -22.78
N LEU A 452 8.14 21.28 -23.14
CA LEU A 452 9.04 20.19 -22.72
C LEU A 452 9.64 20.49 -21.34
N GLN A 453 9.33 19.63 -20.37
CA GLN A 453 9.83 19.52 -19.00
C GLN A 453 10.05 20.79 -18.13
N PHE A 454 9.52 20.72 -16.90
CA PHE A 454 9.76 21.69 -15.83
C PHE A 454 10.88 21.23 -14.90
N LYS A 455 11.74 22.15 -14.44
CA LYS A 455 12.84 21.88 -13.48
C LYS A 455 13.75 20.72 -13.92
N ASN A 456 14.57 20.97 -14.93
CA ASN A 456 15.63 20.11 -15.50
C ASN A 456 15.27 19.62 -16.91
N SER A 457 16.26 19.64 -17.77
CA SER A 457 16.19 19.30 -19.20
C SER A 457 15.83 17.84 -19.46
N VAL A 458 15.48 17.53 -20.71
CA VAL A 458 15.41 16.14 -21.20
C VAL A 458 16.76 15.47 -20.93
N ARG A 459 16.74 14.33 -20.24
CA ARG A 459 17.94 13.67 -19.75
C ARG A 459 17.99 12.21 -20.13
N LEU A 460 18.96 11.87 -20.97
CA LEU A 460 19.31 10.50 -21.35
C LEU A 460 20.25 9.90 -20.31
N PHE A 461 20.08 8.62 -20.05
CA PHE A 461 20.90 7.81 -19.16
C PHE A 461 21.27 6.50 -19.84
N LEU A 462 22.52 6.07 -19.65
CA LEU A 462 23.04 4.80 -20.13
C LEU A 462 23.60 3.97 -18.97
N ASN A 463 23.38 2.66 -19.02
CA ASN A 463 24.01 1.71 -18.09
C ASN A 463 24.37 0.43 -18.83
N TRP A 464 25.24 -0.37 -18.24
CA TRP A 464 25.63 -1.68 -18.76
C TRP A 464 25.25 -2.77 -17.77
N ASP A 465 24.52 -3.77 -18.27
CA ASP A 465 24.29 -5.04 -17.58
C ASP A 465 25.29 -6.07 -18.12
N ASN A 466 26.14 -6.58 -17.24
CA ASN A 466 27.16 -7.58 -17.59
C ASN A 466 26.64 -9.03 -17.61
N GLY A 467 25.32 -9.22 -17.53
CA GLY A 467 24.65 -10.51 -17.36
C GLY A 467 24.35 -10.86 -15.91
N LEU A 468 24.86 -10.11 -14.92
CA LEU A 468 24.58 -10.28 -13.49
C LEU A 468 23.84 -9.07 -12.89
N GLY A 469 23.52 -8.05 -13.69
CA GLY A 469 22.89 -6.80 -13.25
C GLY A 469 23.68 -5.57 -13.67
N PHE A 470 23.06 -4.40 -13.52
CA PHE A 470 23.65 -3.11 -13.86
C PHE A 470 24.84 -2.71 -12.99
N GLU A 471 25.87 -2.12 -13.61
CA GLU A 471 27.16 -1.82 -12.95
C GLU A 471 27.32 -0.41 -12.40
N THR A 472 26.68 0.61 -12.98
CA THR A 472 26.88 2.01 -12.56
C THR A 472 25.64 2.61 -11.92
N HIS A 473 25.80 3.77 -11.30
CA HIS A 473 24.72 4.56 -10.69
C HIS A 473 24.74 5.99 -11.23
N VAL A 474 23.63 6.72 -11.05
CA VAL A 474 23.55 8.14 -11.46
C VAL A 474 23.97 9.07 -10.32
N GLY A 475 24.86 10.02 -10.65
CA GLY A 475 25.18 11.20 -9.86
C GLY A 475 25.16 12.47 -10.71
N LYS A 476 25.15 13.66 -10.09
CA LYS A 476 25.11 14.99 -10.78
C LYS A 476 26.22 15.24 -11.82
N LYS A 477 27.23 14.36 -11.93
CA LYS A 477 28.37 14.43 -12.86
C LYS A 477 28.85 13.03 -13.30
N THR A 478 27.97 12.03 -13.30
CA THR A 478 28.39 10.70 -13.77
C THR A 478 28.47 10.70 -15.30
N PRO A 479 29.48 10.05 -15.89
CA PRO A 479 29.79 10.10 -17.33
C PRO A 479 28.77 9.32 -18.18
N ASN A 480 27.63 8.93 -17.61
CA ASN A 480 26.61 8.05 -18.15
C ASN A 480 25.22 8.72 -18.20
N SER A 481 25.12 10.01 -17.87
CA SER A 481 23.88 10.77 -17.83
C SER A 481 24.06 12.10 -18.54
N PHE A 482 23.17 12.43 -19.46
CA PHE A 482 23.32 13.54 -20.40
C PHE A 482 22.07 14.40 -20.41
N GLU A 483 22.22 15.68 -20.06
CA GLU A 483 21.23 16.70 -20.39
C GLU A 483 21.37 17.04 -21.87
N LEU A 484 20.37 16.69 -22.68
CA LEU A 484 20.51 16.70 -24.14
C LEU A 484 20.85 18.08 -24.72
N ASP A 485 20.42 19.15 -24.05
CA ASP A 485 20.61 20.56 -24.44
C ASP A 485 21.83 21.23 -23.78
N LYS A 486 22.40 20.62 -22.74
CA LYS A 486 23.44 21.24 -21.88
C LYS A 486 24.74 20.46 -21.81
N SER A 487 24.71 19.16 -22.10
CA SER A 487 25.89 18.31 -22.02
C SER A 487 26.87 18.63 -23.15
N SER A 488 28.15 18.77 -22.83
CA SER A 488 29.22 18.89 -23.84
C SER A 488 29.40 17.62 -24.67
N ASP A 489 28.90 16.49 -24.19
CA ASP A 489 28.99 15.20 -24.86
C ASP A 489 27.81 14.97 -25.84
N CYS A 490 26.82 15.88 -25.85
CA CYS A 490 25.72 15.87 -26.81
C CYS A 490 25.92 16.93 -27.90
N ARG A 491 25.53 16.59 -29.13
CA ARG A 491 25.62 17.46 -30.31
C ARG A 491 24.39 17.30 -31.21
N ASP A 492 24.17 18.28 -32.06
CA ASP A 492 23.13 18.24 -33.10
C ASP A 492 23.37 17.06 -34.07
N GLY A 493 22.32 16.28 -34.34
CA GLY A 493 22.33 15.16 -35.28
C GLY A 493 22.19 15.56 -36.75
N GLY A 494 21.88 16.83 -37.03
CA GLY A 494 21.81 17.41 -38.38
C GLY A 494 20.40 17.74 -38.85
N GLU A 495 19.37 17.16 -38.23
CA GLU A 495 17.96 17.46 -38.46
C GLU A 495 17.26 17.85 -37.15
N THR A 496 16.16 18.60 -37.24
CA THR A 496 15.40 19.01 -36.05
C THR A 496 14.97 17.79 -35.24
N GLY A 497 15.22 17.82 -33.93
CA GLY A 497 14.89 16.73 -33.02
C GLY A 497 15.91 15.58 -33.00
N GLN A 498 16.95 15.58 -33.84
CA GLN A 498 18.02 14.60 -33.78
C GLN A 498 19.16 15.11 -32.90
N ILE A 499 19.57 14.30 -31.92
CA ILE A 499 20.68 14.59 -31.01
C ILE A 499 21.58 13.37 -30.95
N ILE A 500 22.89 13.57 -30.95
CA ILE A 500 23.86 12.49 -30.76
C ILE A 500 24.60 12.73 -29.45
N CYS A 501 24.49 11.82 -28.50
CA CYS A 501 25.20 11.89 -27.23
C CYS A 501 26.28 10.81 -27.15
N ARG A 502 27.51 11.22 -26.89
CA ARG A 502 28.65 10.30 -26.76
C ARG A 502 28.77 9.78 -25.35
N TRP A 503 28.74 8.47 -25.21
CA TRP A 503 29.04 7.78 -23.96
C TRP A 503 30.36 7.02 -24.07
N ASP A 504 31.33 7.35 -23.22
CA ASP A 504 32.63 6.68 -23.19
C ASP A 504 32.84 6.02 -21.82
N THR A 505 32.82 4.68 -21.82
CA THR A 505 32.93 3.89 -20.60
C THR A 505 34.30 4.02 -19.94
N ALA A 506 35.34 4.46 -20.66
CA ALA A 506 36.65 4.73 -20.06
C ALA A 506 36.61 5.82 -18.99
N ASN A 507 35.61 6.70 -19.03
CA ASN A 507 35.40 7.75 -18.03
C ASN A 507 34.69 7.25 -16.77
N ASP A 508 34.13 6.03 -16.79
CA ASP A 508 33.47 5.40 -15.65
C ASP A 508 34.26 4.16 -15.17
N PRO A 509 35.13 4.28 -14.15
CA PRO A 509 35.86 3.12 -13.64
C PRO A 509 34.96 2.05 -13.01
N TYR A 510 33.68 2.34 -12.75
CA TYR A 510 32.71 1.37 -12.24
C TYR A 510 32.08 0.53 -13.35
N ILE A 511 32.24 0.92 -14.62
CA ILE A 511 31.76 0.16 -15.76
C ILE A 511 32.93 -0.63 -16.33
N ASN A 512 32.95 -1.94 -16.09
CA ASN A 512 33.97 -2.84 -16.60
C ASN A 512 35.42 -2.38 -16.29
N GLY A 513 35.64 -1.66 -15.17
CA GLY A 513 36.95 -1.10 -14.85
C GLY A 513 37.45 -0.05 -15.87
N GLY A 514 36.56 0.59 -16.62
CA GLY A 514 36.88 1.49 -17.73
C GLY A 514 37.41 0.78 -18.98
N GLN A 515 37.26 -0.55 -19.08
CA GLN A 515 37.69 -1.34 -20.24
C GLN A 515 36.57 -1.50 -21.29
N PRO A 516 36.91 -1.82 -22.55
CA PRO A 516 35.93 -2.07 -23.62
C PRO A 516 34.90 -3.13 -23.23
N LEU A 517 33.63 -2.89 -23.54
CA LEU A 517 32.56 -3.85 -23.31
C LEU A 517 32.63 -4.94 -24.40
N THR A 518 32.52 -6.21 -24.00
CA THR A 518 32.61 -7.35 -24.95
C THR A 518 31.38 -8.26 -24.93
N SER A 519 30.50 -8.11 -23.94
CA SER A 519 29.29 -8.90 -23.75
C SER A 519 28.29 -8.15 -22.87
N GLY A 520 27.08 -8.71 -22.72
CA GLY A 520 26.01 -8.09 -21.94
C GLY A 520 25.18 -7.10 -22.77
N HIS A 521 24.46 -6.23 -22.07
CA HIS A 521 23.50 -5.31 -22.69
C HIS A 521 23.74 -3.86 -22.23
N ILE A 522 23.62 -2.91 -23.15
CA ILE A 522 23.57 -1.49 -22.86
C ILE A 522 22.10 -1.09 -22.73
N LEU A 523 21.71 -0.60 -21.57
CA LEU A 523 20.43 0.08 -21.39
C LEU A 523 20.58 1.55 -21.81
N THR A 524 19.58 2.05 -22.51
CA THR A 524 19.34 3.48 -22.66
C THR A 524 17.95 3.82 -22.10
N SER A 525 17.88 4.88 -21.30
CA SER A 525 16.66 5.31 -20.61
C SER A 525 16.60 6.82 -20.51
N PHE A 526 15.41 7.41 -20.57
CA PHE A 526 15.24 8.82 -20.27
C PHE A 526 14.72 8.98 -18.84
N ILE A 527 15.59 9.44 -17.94
CA ILE A 527 15.26 9.67 -16.52
C ILE A 527 14.53 10.99 -16.28
N SER A 528 14.42 11.82 -17.32
CA SER A 528 13.63 13.04 -17.36
C SER A 528 13.24 13.28 -18.81
N SER A 529 11.98 13.00 -19.16
CA SER A 529 11.41 13.29 -20.47
C SER A 529 9.89 13.34 -20.36
N GLY A 530 9.26 14.43 -20.78
CA GLY A 530 7.83 14.66 -20.58
C GLY A 530 7.38 16.06 -20.94
N VAL A 531 6.08 16.28 -20.85
CA VAL A 531 5.44 17.58 -21.12
C VAL A 531 4.80 18.15 -19.88
N CYS A 532 4.72 19.47 -19.78
CA CYS A 532 4.04 20.13 -18.67
C CYS A 532 2.54 20.25 -18.94
N VAL A 533 1.74 19.73 -18.00
CA VAL A 533 0.29 19.89 -18.00
C VAL A 533 -0.18 20.53 -16.69
N ASP A 534 -1.33 21.18 -16.72
CA ASP A 534 -2.05 21.59 -15.51
C ASP A 534 -2.81 20.41 -14.89
N SER A 535 -3.44 20.62 -13.73
CA SER A 535 -4.23 19.60 -13.04
C SER A 535 -5.43 19.06 -13.84
N ARG A 536 -5.80 19.70 -14.96
CA ARG A 536 -6.86 19.28 -15.89
C ARG A 536 -6.28 18.65 -17.17
N ASN A 537 -4.99 18.31 -17.14
CA ASN A 537 -4.22 17.74 -18.24
C ASN A 537 -4.10 18.63 -19.47
N GLN A 538 -4.32 19.94 -19.35
CA GLN A 538 -4.10 20.87 -20.45
C GLN A 538 -2.61 21.20 -20.57
N LEU A 539 -2.07 21.16 -21.79
CA LEU A 539 -0.68 21.54 -22.06
C LEU A 539 -0.43 22.99 -21.61
N VAL A 540 0.59 23.19 -20.79
CA VAL A 540 0.99 24.51 -20.27
C VAL A 540 2.48 24.72 -20.46
N ASN A 541 2.90 25.97 -20.65
CA ASN A 541 4.32 26.29 -20.72
C ASN A 541 4.99 25.89 -19.39
N CYS A 542 6.10 25.16 -19.50
CA CYS A 542 6.84 24.66 -18.36
C CYS A 542 7.38 25.78 -17.46
N GLU A 543 7.61 26.99 -17.98
CA GLU A 543 8.08 28.17 -17.23
C GLU A 543 6.93 28.94 -16.53
N ASP A 544 5.65 28.72 -16.86
CA ASP A 544 4.53 29.54 -16.39
C ASP A 544 4.13 29.29 -14.93
N ASN A 545 4.53 30.13 -13.97
CA ASN A 545 4.25 29.90 -12.54
C ASN A 545 2.76 29.94 -12.12
N ASN A 546 1.83 30.20 -13.04
CA ASN A 546 0.40 30.42 -12.73
C ASN A 546 -0.48 29.16 -12.90
N ALA A 547 0.05 28.02 -13.35
CA ALA A 547 -0.72 26.79 -13.45
C ALA A 547 -0.89 26.15 -12.05
N LEU A 548 -2.15 25.93 -11.64
CA LEU A 548 -2.49 25.07 -10.51
C LEU A 548 -1.84 23.70 -10.74
N GLU A 549 -0.92 23.31 -9.85
CA GLU A 549 -0.09 22.09 -9.90
C GLU A 549 0.41 21.73 -11.31
N LYS A 550 1.61 22.20 -11.66
CA LYS A 550 2.32 21.70 -12.84
C LYS A 550 2.69 20.24 -12.63
N ILE A 551 2.36 19.43 -13.62
CA ILE A 551 2.71 18.01 -13.65
C ILE A 551 3.52 17.75 -14.91
N SER A 552 4.71 17.17 -14.77
CA SER A 552 5.39 16.56 -15.91
C SER A 552 4.67 15.25 -16.22
N SER A 553 3.96 15.16 -17.34
CA SER A 553 3.37 13.91 -17.83
C SER A 553 4.38 13.19 -18.73
N PRO A 554 4.60 11.87 -18.56
CA PRO A 554 5.50 11.12 -19.41
C PRO A 554 4.94 11.04 -20.84
N SER A 555 5.85 11.05 -21.80
CA SER A 555 5.61 10.78 -23.22
C SER A 555 5.82 9.29 -23.52
N THR A 556 5.72 8.85 -24.78
CA THR A 556 6.13 7.48 -25.14
C THR A 556 7.65 7.35 -25.02
N VAL A 557 8.10 7.02 -23.82
CA VAL A 557 9.50 6.78 -23.46
C VAL A 557 9.65 5.29 -23.26
N VAL A 558 10.60 4.67 -23.96
CA VAL A 558 10.86 3.23 -23.85
C VAL A 558 12.31 3.04 -23.46
N ASN A 559 12.54 2.22 -22.44
CA ASN A 559 13.87 1.72 -22.12
C ASN A 559 14.30 0.78 -23.25
N ARG A 560 15.45 1.04 -23.87
CA ARG A 560 15.99 0.22 -24.96
C ARG A 560 17.20 -0.55 -24.46
N PHE A 561 17.30 -1.82 -24.82
CA PHE A 561 18.44 -2.68 -24.49
C PHE A 561 19.16 -3.05 -25.77
N PHE A 562 20.47 -2.86 -25.83
CA PHE A 562 21.29 -3.19 -26.99
C PHE A 562 22.33 -4.23 -26.62
N GLU A 563 22.38 -5.35 -27.34
CA GLU A 563 23.41 -6.36 -27.12
C GLU A 563 24.79 -5.78 -27.49
N VAL A 564 25.76 -5.82 -26.58
CA VAL A 564 27.08 -5.19 -26.80
C VAL A 564 27.82 -5.75 -28.03
N SER A 565 27.62 -7.03 -28.35
CA SER A 565 28.36 -7.72 -29.41
C SER A 565 27.96 -7.26 -30.82
N SER A 566 26.71 -6.81 -30.98
CA SER A 566 26.06 -6.55 -32.26
C SER A 566 25.49 -5.12 -32.35
N LEU A 567 25.29 -4.46 -31.20
CA LEU A 567 24.57 -3.20 -31.02
C LEU A 567 23.14 -3.22 -31.57
N THR A 568 22.56 -4.42 -31.72
CA THR A 568 21.15 -4.57 -32.08
C THR A 568 20.29 -4.51 -30.83
N GLU A 569 19.11 -3.91 -30.96
CA GLU A 569 18.12 -3.88 -29.88
C GLU A 569 17.65 -5.31 -29.54
N ASP A 570 17.56 -5.61 -28.25
CA ASP A 570 16.93 -6.79 -27.70
C ASP A 570 15.65 -6.39 -26.95
N GLU A 571 14.52 -6.52 -27.62
CA GLU A 571 13.19 -6.28 -27.05
C GLU A 571 12.79 -7.32 -25.99
N HIS A 572 13.54 -8.43 -25.87
CA HIS A 572 13.24 -9.54 -24.97
C HIS A 572 14.23 -9.62 -23.79
N PHE A 573 14.93 -8.52 -23.50
CA PHE A 573 15.84 -8.46 -22.36
C PHE A 573 15.09 -8.82 -21.06
N GLU A 574 15.57 -9.86 -20.38
CA GLU A 574 15.01 -10.29 -19.11
C GLU A 574 15.63 -9.48 -17.95
N LEU A 575 14.87 -8.55 -17.40
CA LEU A 575 15.27 -7.82 -16.21
C LEU A 575 15.28 -8.76 -14.99
N LYS A 576 16.44 -8.90 -14.36
CA LYS A 576 16.55 -9.64 -13.10
C LYS A 576 16.01 -8.83 -11.93
N LEU A 577 14.72 -8.99 -11.67
CA LEU A 577 13.98 -8.35 -10.57
C LEU A 577 13.35 -9.41 -9.68
N GLY A 578 13.66 -9.36 -8.39
CA GLY A 578 13.08 -10.28 -7.40
C GLY A 578 11.71 -9.83 -6.90
N ALA A 579 10.87 -9.18 -7.72
CA ALA A 579 9.55 -8.68 -7.33
C ALA A 579 8.62 -8.65 -8.56
N SER A 580 7.31 -8.63 -8.33
CA SER A 580 6.29 -8.49 -9.37
C SER A 580 5.86 -7.03 -9.47
N PHE A 581 6.10 -6.40 -10.62
CA PHE A 581 5.74 -5.00 -10.81
C PHE A 581 4.22 -4.81 -10.90
N ASP A 582 3.48 -5.84 -11.36
CA ASP A 582 2.02 -5.85 -11.35
C ASP A 582 1.48 -5.76 -9.92
N ARG A 583 2.14 -6.41 -8.95
CA ARG A 583 1.80 -6.29 -7.53
C ARG A 583 2.12 -4.90 -6.97
N CYS A 584 3.16 -4.22 -7.45
CA CYS A 584 3.35 -2.80 -7.12
C CYS A 584 2.18 -1.94 -7.66
N GLY A 585 1.69 -2.27 -8.85
CA GLY A 585 0.58 -1.59 -9.51
C GLY A 585 -0.74 -1.68 -8.75
N SER A 586 -0.97 -2.73 -7.94
CA SER A 586 -2.19 -2.85 -7.13
C SER A 586 -2.31 -1.71 -6.11
N CYS A 587 -1.20 -1.30 -5.50
CA CYS A 587 -1.19 -0.22 -4.51
C CYS A 587 -0.87 1.15 -5.12
N HIS A 588 0.03 1.22 -6.10
CA HIS A 588 0.56 2.51 -6.57
C HIS A 588 -0.16 3.07 -7.77
N GLU A 589 -0.90 2.26 -8.55
CA GLU A 589 -1.37 2.55 -9.93
C GLU A 589 -0.20 2.84 -10.90
N GLN A 590 0.75 3.68 -10.48
CA GLN A 590 1.97 4.12 -11.11
C GLN A 590 3.03 4.36 -10.03
N VAL A 591 4.23 3.80 -10.20
CA VAL A 591 5.33 4.08 -9.27
C VAL A 591 5.97 5.41 -9.65
N ILE A 592 5.70 6.46 -8.88
CA ILE A 592 6.25 7.80 -9.07
C ILE A 592 7.21 8.12 -7.92
N GLN A 593 8.45 8.46 -8.25
CA GLN A 593 9.44 8.90 -7.28
C GLN A 593 10.29 10.05 -7.86
N HIS A 594 11.03 10.80 -7.03
CA HIS A 594 11.92 11.90 -7.46
C HIS A 594 11.22 13.06 -8.21
N ASP A 595 10.20 13.68 -7.61
CA ASP A 595 9.55 14.90 -8.13
C ASP A 595 9.02 14.76 -9.56
N SER A 596 8.05 13.87 -9.78
CA SER A 596 7.37 13.58 -11.07
C SER A 596 8.12 12.69 -12.08
N ARG A 597 9.21 12.02 -11.69
CA ARG A 597 9.85 10.99 -12.52
C ARG A 597 9.13 9.67 -12.33
N ARG A 598 8.10 9.51 -13.16
CA ARG A 598 7.33 8.28 -13.23
C ARG A 598 8.14 7.19 -13.93
N SER A 599 8.18 6.01 -13.31
CA SER A 599 8.79 4.81 -13.90
C SER A 599 7.73 3.74 -14.01
N ASP A 600 7.12 3.61 -15.18
CA ASP A 600 6.19 2.51 -15.49
C ASP A 600 6.91 1.19 -15.77
N ASP A 601 8.24 1.23 -15.82
CA ASP A 601 9.11 0.11 -16.11
C ASP A 601 10.14 -0.03 -14.98
N PRO A 602 10.21 -1.18 -14.29
CA PRO A 602 11.14 -1.40 -13.20
C PRO A 602 12.61 -1.34 -13.62
N SER A 603 12.94 -1.49 -14.92
CA SER A 603 14.30 -1.42 -15.41
C SER A 603 14.92 -0.03 -15.22
N GLN A 604 14.14 1.04 -15.33
CA GLN A 604 14.63 2.40 -15.06
C GLN A 604 15.00 2.57 -13.58
N CYS A 605 14.18 2.06 -12.66
CA CYS A 605 14.52 2.02 -11.24
C CYS A 605 15.81 1.24 -11.02
N LYS A 606 15.88 0.02 -11.57
CA LYS A 606 16.98 -0.91 -11.31
C LYS A 606 18.29 -0.47 -11.95
N ALA A 607 18.21 0.29 -13.03
CA ALA A 607 19.37 0.88 -13.68
C ALA A 607 20.05 1.96 -12.82
N CYS A 608 19.35 2.55 -11.85
CA CYS A 608 19.98 3.40 -10.85
C CYS A 608 20.20 2.66 -9.54
N HIS A 609 19.16 2.00 -9.03
CA HIS A 609 19.10 1.34 -7.72
C HIS A 609 19.57 -0.13 -7.80
N ASN A 610 20.84 -0.30 -8.16
CA ASN A 610 21.52 -1.60 -8.23
C ASN A 610 22.50 -1.81 -7.07
N ALA A 611 23.18 -2.96 -7.10
CA ALA A 611 24.14 -3.38 -6.09
C ALA A 611 25.31 -2.39 -5.90
N ASN A 612 25.59 -1.52 -6.88
CA ASN A 612 26.66 -0.53 -6.82
C ASN A 612 26.21 0.87 -6.38
N ARG A 613 24.96 1.02 -5.91
CA ARG A 613 24.44 2.27 -5.34
C ARG A 613 24.36 2.21 -3.82
N PHE A 614 25.02 3.15 -3.16
CA PHE A 614 24.86 3.43 -1.73
C PHE A 614 24.15 4.77 -1.50
N THR A 615 23.66 4.98 -0.29
CA THR A 615 22.97 6.22 0.12
C THR A 615 23.89 7.45 0.02
N ARG A 616 23.42 8.47 -0.72
CA ARG A 616 24.28 9.55 -1.24
C ARG A 616 24.72 10.58 -0.18
N SER A 617 23.98 10.71 0.92
CA SER A 617 24.32 11.65 1.99
C SER A 617 23.79 11.20 3.36
N PRO A 618 24.55 11.42 4.45
CA PRO A 618 24.00 11.45 5.81
C PRO A 618 22.86 12.46 5.99
N ALA A 619 22.63 13.37 5.04
CA ALA A 619 21.48 14.28 5.05
C ALA A 619 20.14 13.58 4.70
N ASP A 620 20.16 12.48 3.96
CA ASP A 620 18.96 11.75 3.54
C ASP A 620 18.49 10.74 4.60
N SER A 621 19.42 10.35 5.48
CA SER A 621 19.19 9.73 6.79
C SER A 621 20.52 9.69 7.54
N PRO A 622 20.71 10.49 8.62
CA PRO A 622 21.99 10.58 9.31
C PRO A 622 22.49 9.26 9.90
N ARG A 623 21.62 8.26 10.07
CA ARG A 623 21.90 7.05 10.86
C ARG A 623 21.98 5.76 10.06
N ASP A 624 21.82 5.79 8.74
CA ASP A 624 21.49 4.54 8.05
C ASP A 624 22.67 3.76 7.46
N GLY A 625 23.82 4.34 7.13
CA GLY A 625 24.92 3.57 6.47
C GLY A 625 24.42 2.60 5.37
N GLY A 626 23.32 2.95 4.71
CA GLY A 626 22.44 1.99 4.03
C GLY A 626 22.87 1.77 2.59
N SER A 627 22.44 0.64 2.03
CA SER A 627 22.49 0.42 0.58
C SER A 627 21.33 1.17 -0.08
N SER A 628 21.53 1.63 -1.32
CA SER A 628 20.44 2.12 -2.17
C SER A 628 20.16 1.14 -3.32
N ASP A 629 20.56 -0.11 -3.16
CA ASP A 629 20.05 -1.23 -3.95
C ASP A 629 18.54 -1.35 -3.73
N LEU A 630 17.78 -1.51 -4.81
CA LEU A 630 16.32 -1.64 -4.78
C LEU A 630 15.84 -2.73 -3.79
N LYS A 631 16.57 -3.85 -3.65
CA LYS A 631 16.22 -4.93 -2.70
C LYS A 631 16.35 -4.54 -1.22
N PHE A 632 17.09 -3.48 -0.93
CA PHE A 632 17.19 -2.89 0.41
C PHE A 632 16.21 -1.73 0.55
N GLU A 633 16.22 -0.81 -0.42
CA GLU A 633 15.47 0.44 -0.38
C GLU A 633 13.95 0.20 -0.33
N VAL A 634 13.40 -0.72 -1.16
CA VAL A 634 11.96 -1.00 -1.18
C VAL A 634 11.50 -1.56 0.17
N HIS A 635 12.21 -2.51 0.75
CA HIS A 635 11.89 -3.02 2.07
C HIS A 635 12.00 -1.93 3.13
N LYS A 636 13.07 -1.12 3.12
CA LYS A 636 13.29 -0.07 4.12
C LYS A 636 12.25 1.05 4.05
N ILE A 637 11.79 1.39 2.84
CA ILE A 637 10.67 2.32 2.64
C ILE A 637 9.40 1.74 3.27
N HIS A 638 8.96 0.55 2.85
CA HIS A 638 7.66 0.00 3.27
C HIS A 638 7.60 -0.50 4.71
N SER A 639 8.74 -0.92 5.28
CA SER A 639 8.81 -1.38 6.66
C SER A 639 8.91 -0.28 7.71
N ASN A 640 9.14 0.96 7.27
CA ASN A 640 9.15 2.13 8.15
C ASN A 640 10.16 2.11 9.31
N TYR A 641 11.21 1.28 9.26
CA TYR A 641 12.28 1.28 10.26
C TYR A 641 13.21 2.49 10.04
N ARG A 642 12.81 3.72 10.42
CA ARG A 642 13.70 4.90 10.43
C ARG A 642 13.88 5.46 11.85
N PHE A 643 15.09 5.94 12.15
CA PHE A 643 15.56 6.27 13.51
C PHE A 643 15.35 7.73 13.88
N ALA A 644 14.60 8.00 14.96
CA ALA A 644 14.46 9.36 15.48
C ALA A 644 15.19 9.61 16.82
N TYR A 645 15.22 8.69 17.78
CA TYR A 645 15.54 9.08 19.17
C TYR A 645 16.90 8.66 19.72
N ALA A 646 17.33 9.39 20.77
CA ALA A 646 18.63 9.33 21.42
C ALA A 646 18.84 8.12 22.34
N ASP A 647 17.77 7.41 22.65
CA ASP A 647 17.69 6.37 23.67
C ASP A 647 17.64 4.95 23.09
N ASN A 648 17.79 4.80 21.78
CA ASN A 648 17.60 3.52 21.08
C ASN A 648 16.25 2.85 21.40
N SER A 649 15.25 3.65 21.78
CA SER A 649 13.87 3.17 21.77
C SER A 649 13.49 2.88 20.33
N PHE A 650 12.96 1.68 20.10
CA PHE A 650 12.29 1.30 18.86
C PHE A 650 10.97 2.07 18.79
N ASP A 651 11.03 3.37 18.55
CA ASP A 651 9.84 4.17 18.27
C ASP A 651 9.79 4.51 16.79
N MET A 652 8.71 4.07 16.16
CA MET A 652 8.39 4.32 14.76
C MET A 652 8.07 5.80 14.61
N VAL A 653 9.02 6.62 14.16
CA VAL A 653 8.71 8.04 13.92
C VAL A 653 9.09 8.42 12.50
N GLY A 654 8.06 8.42 11.65
CA GLY A 654 8.03 9.11 10.37
C GLY A 654 7.73 8.25 9.15
N ARG A 655 6.71 8.67 8.38
CA ARG A 655 6.33 8.38 6.98
C ARG A 655 5.51 7.14 6.60
N LEU A 656 5.62 5.99 7.25
CA LEU A 656 4.84 4.78 6.92
C LEU A 656 4.45 3.95 8.16
N GLU A 657 4.04 4.58 9.27
CA GLU A 657 3.25 3.87 10.32
C GLU A 657 1.98 3.23 9.74
N TYR A 658 1.64 3.62 8.50
CA TYR A 658 0.44 3.33 7.78
C TYR A 658 0.72 2.52 6.50
N TYR A 659 1.72 1.63 6.49
CA TYR A 659 1.73 0.59 5.46
C TYR A 659 0.41 -0.20 5.60
N PRO A 660 -0.43 -0.28 4.56
CA PRO A 660 -1.83 -0.68 4.70
C PRO A 660 -2.03 -2.16 5.08
N ALA A 661 -0.96 -2.94 5.11
CA ALA A 661 -1.01 -4.38 5.31
C ALA A 661 0.14 -4.88 6.19
N PRO A 662 0.15 -6.15 6.62
CA PRO A 662 1.28 -6.69 7.38
C PRO A 662 2.55 -6.66 6.53
N ILE A 663 3.60 -5.98 6.99
CA ILE A 663 4.87 -5.90 6.26
C ILE A 663 5.54 -7.27 6.04
N ALA A 664 5.24 -8.25 6.90
CA ALA A 664 5.71 -9.61 6.77
C ALA A 664 5.03 -10.37 5.61
N ASP A 665 3.90 -9.90 5.09
CA ASP A 665 3.27 -10.54 3.95
C ASP A 665 4.00 -10.19 2.63
N CYS A 666 5.04 -10.97 2.34
CA CYS A 666 5.87 -10.82 1.15
C CYS A 666 5.06 -10.96 -0.16
N SER A 667 3.86 -11.54 -0.11
CA SER A 667 3.02 -11.77 -1.29
C SER A 667 2.41 -10.47 -1.78
N GLN A 668 2.53 -9.37 -1.04
CA GLN A 668 2.17 -8.06 -1.60
C GLN A 668 3.14 -7.58 -2.67
N CYS A 669 4.37 -8.11 -2.72
CA CYS A 669 5.40 -7.65 -3.66
C CYS A 669 5.99 -8.79 -4.51
N HIS A 670 5.97 -10.03 -4.02
CA HIS A 670 6.70 -11.14 -4.61
C HIS A 670 5.77 -12.25 -5.10
N GLU A 671 6.10 -12.82 -6.26
CA GLU A 671 5.62 -14.16 -6.62
C GLU A 671 6.25 -15.23 -5.70
N PRO A 672 5.60 -16.39 -5.49
CA PRO A 672 6.07 -17.41 -4.56
C PRO A 672 7.52 -17.89 -4.81
N ASP A 673 7.97 -17.94 -6.06
CA ASP A 673 9.32 -18.35 -6.42
C ASP A 673 10.38 -17.23 -6.29
N GLN A 674 9.95 -15.97 -6.15
CA GLN A 674 10.85 -14.81 -6.04
C GLN A 674 11.44 -14.61 -4.65
N ILE A 675 10.84 -15.18 -3.60
CA ILE A 675 11.33 -15.10 -2.22
C ILE A 675 12.27 -16.25 -1.81
N ASP A 676 12.49 -17.22 -2.70
CA ASP A 676 13.29 -18.40 -2.35
C ASP A 676 14.79 -18.07 -2.22
N LEU A 677 15.47 -18.90 -1.42
CA LEU A 677 16.90 -18.78 -1.17
C LEU A 677 17.65 -19.98 -1.76
N PRO A 678 18.83 -19.77 -2.39
CA PRO A 678 19.55 -18.50 -2.54
C PRO A 678 18.89 -17.56 -3.56
N LEU A 679 19.14 -16.25 -3.42
CA LEU A 679 18.56 -15.22 -4.28
C LEU A 679 18.94 -15.43 -5.74
N ALA A 680 18.01 -15.93 -6.55
CA ALA A 680 18.26 -16.22 -7.96
C ALA A 680 18.37 -14.94 -8.82
N GLN A 681 17.54 -13.94 -8.52
CA GLN A 681 17.39 -12.73 -9.34
C GLN A 681 18.38 -11.61 -8.99
N ASN A 682 18.88 -11.53 -7.76
CA ASN A 682 19.85 -10.49 -7.38
C ASN A 682 20.90 -11.03 -6.40
N PRO A 683 21.79 -11.93 -6.86
CA PRO A 683 22.81 -12.58 -6.03
C PRO A 683 24.02 -11.70 -5.74
N ARG A 684 24.05 -10.46 -6.23
CA ARG A 684 25.21 -9.59 -6.09
C ARG A 684 25.30 -9.00 -4.67
N PRO A 685 26.47 -9.03 -4.03
CA PRO A 685 26.72 -8.25 -2.83
C PRO A 685 26.45 -6.76 -3.09
N SER A 686 25.82 -6.09 -2.14
CA SER A 686 25.46 -4.68 -2.30
C SER A 686 26.46 -3.80 -1.59
N ILE A 687 26.82 -2.69 -2.23
CA ILE A 687 27.61 -1.64 -1.62
C ILE A 687 26.74 -0.86 -0.63
N ALA A 688 27.33 -0.56 0.51
CA ALA A 688 26.79 0.29 1.56
C ALA A 688 27.88 1.28 1.98
N ARG A 689 27.48 2.37 2.65
CA ARG A 689 28.42 3.40 3.08
C ARG A 689 28.75 3.22 4.56
N ALA A 690 29.98 2.86 4.88
CA ALA A 690 30.50 3.03 6.23
C ALA A 690 30.83 4.51 6.49
N PRO A 691 30.74 4.97 7.75
CA PRO A 691 31.02 6.34 8.09
C PRO A 691 32.51 6.64 7.85
N ALA A 692 32.80 7.78 7.23
CA ALA A 692 34.18 8.14 6.90
C ALA A 692 34.94 8.56 8.16
N THR A 693 35.82 7.70 8.67
CA THR A 693 37.20 8.03 9.11
C THR A 693 38.02 6.77 9.41
N SER A 694 39.35 6.93 9.29
CA SER A 694 40.45 5.98 9.53
C SER A 694 40.15 4.85 10.51
N LEU A 695 40.32 3.61 10.05
CA LEU A 695 40.43 2.43 10.88
C LEU A 695 41.72 2.50 11.73
N ASP A 696 41.74 1.82 12.88
CA ASP A 696 42.87 1.76 13.81
C ASP A 696 44.16 1.13 13.21
N ASP A 697 44.04 0.49 12.05
CA ASP A 697 45.14 -0.13 11.31
C ASP A 697 45.86 0.81 10.33
N GLY A 698 45.43 2.08 10.25
CA GLY A 698 46.04 3.10 9.40
C GLY A 698 45.67 3.02 7.92
N THR A 699 44.66 2.22 7.55
CA THR A 699 44.11 2.23 6.19
C THR A 699 43.08 3.35 6.01
N THR A 700 43.22 4.12 4.94
CA THR A 700 42.23 5.10 4.47
C THR A 700 41.45 4.43 3.35
N LEU A 701 40.15 4.14 3.56
CA LEU A 701 39.29 3.62 2.50
C LEU A 701 39.25 4.67 1.38
N GLY A 702 39.60 4.33 0.15
CA GLY A 702 39.44 5.22 -1.00
C GLY A 702 37.99 5.17 -1.51
N ARG A 703 37.40 6.33 -1.85
CA ARG A 703 35.93 6.53 -1.80
C ARG A 703 35.40 6.44 -0.33
N ASP A 704 36.30 6.78 0.58
CA ASP A 704 36.26 7.23 1.98
C ASP A 704 35.41 6.49 3.01
N GLY A 705 34.78 5.36 2.66
CA GLY A 705 34.07 4.50 3.62
C GLY A 705 33.18 3.40 3.03
N ALA A 706 33.12 3.18 1.72
CA ALA A 706 32.20 2.17 1.19
C ALA A 706 32.63 0.73 1.52
N VAL A 707 31.67 -0.11 1.90
CA VAL A 707 31.85 -1.53 2.21
C VAL A 707 30.81 -2.37 1.48
N TYR A 708 31.07 -3.66 1.33
CA TYR A 708 30.14 -4.60 0.71
C TYR A 708 29.53 -5.54 1.76
N THR A 709 28.27 -5.86 1.53
CA THR A 709 27.50 -6.81 2.33
C THR A 709 26.98 -7.92 1.43
N SER A 710 27.04 -9.16 1.90
CA SER A 710 26.55 -10.33 1.16
C SER A 710 25.06 -10.18 0.79
N PRO A 711 24.61 -10.83 -0.30
CA PRO A 711 23.32 -10.53 -0.92
C PRO A 711 22.12 -10.84 -0.01
N ILE A 712 22.09 -11.97 0.70
CA ILE A 712 20.96 -12.34 1.58
C ILE A 712 21.01 -11.47 2.84
N ALA A 713 22.18 -11.26 3.42
CA ALA A 713 22.34 -10.35 4.56
C ALA A 713 21.86 -8.92 4.27
N THR A 714 22.10 -8.42 3.05
CA THR A 714 21.58 -7.11 2.61
C THR A 714 20.04 -7.09 2.67
N VAL A 715 19.37 -8.14 2.17
CA VAL A 715 17.90 -8.22 2.20
C VAL A 715 17.40 -8.31 3.63
N CYS A 716 17.90 -9.25 4.43
CA CYS A 716 17.39 -9.48 5.79
C CYS A 716 17.63 -8.29 6.73
N SER A 717 18.76 -7.60 6.59
CA SER A 717 19.09 -6.42 7.40
C SER A 717 18.18 -5.22 7.14
N SER A 718 17.50 -5.16 5.99
CA SER A 718 16.58 -4.06 5.68
C SER A 718 15.37 -3.99 6.62
N CYS A 719 14.97 -5.12 7.23
CA CYS A 719 13.85 -5.19 8.18
C CYS A 719 14.26 -5.69 9.57
N HIS A 720 15.20 -6.64 9.68
CA HIS A 720 15.51 -7.27 10.97
C HIS A 720 16.60 -6.56 11.79
N LEU A 721 17.24 -5.54 11.24
CA LEU A 721 18.23 -4.73 11.94
C LEU A 721 17.81 -3.27 11.93
N SER A 722 17.99 -2.60 13.07
CA SER A 722 17.89 -1.15 13.13
C SER A 722 18.98 -0.54 12.25
N VAL A 723 20.23 -0.88 12.51
CA VAL A 723 21.36 -0.27 11.81
C VAL A 723 21.49 -0.81 10.37
N GLY A 724 21.74 0.09 9.42
CA GLY A 724 22.01 -0.37 8.07
C GLY A 724 23.40 -1.00 7.93
N PRO A 725 23.56 -1.85 6.91
CA PRO A 725 24.67 -2.81 6.84
C PRO A 725 26.05 -2.17 6.70
N GLY A 726 26.16 -0.93 6.20
CA GLY A 726 27.44 -0.22 6.11
C GLY A 726 27.98 0.22 7.47
N LEU A 727 27.17 0.24 8.53
CA LEU A 727 27.60 0.54 9.90
C LEU A 727 28.14 -0.69 10.63
N ILE A 728 28.07 -1.87 10.02
CA ILE A 728 28.41 -3.15 10.65
C ILE A 728 29.78 -3.61 10.14
N GLY A 729 30.72 -3.79 11.07
CA GLY A 729 32.03 -4.37 10.80
C GLY A 729 31.96 -5.89 10.56
N ALA A 730 33.03 -6.46 10.02
CA ALA A 730 33.13 -7.91 9.77
C ALA A 730 33.04 -8.76 11.05
N ASP A 731 33.26 -8.16 12.22
CA ASP A 731 33.09 -8.78 13.55
C ASP A 731 31.65 -8.66 14.11
N GLY A 732 30.75 -8.09 13.30
CA GLY A 732 29.37 -7.81 13.66
C GLY A 732 29.23 -6.71 14.71
N ASN A 733 30.26 -5.91 14.98
CA ASN A 733 30.13 -4.73 15.85
C ASN A 733 29.84 -3.49 15.01
N ILE A 734 29.30 -2.45 15.66
CA ILE A 734 29.19 -1.14 15.02
C ILE A 734 30.59 -0.60 14.75
N VAL A 735 30.81 -0.09 13.54
CA VAL A 735 32.07 0.56 13.17
C VAL A 735 32.24 1.85 13.99
N THR A 736 33.36 1.95 14.70
CA THR A 736 33.73 3.13 15.50
C THR A 736 34.87 3.93 14.85
N ASP A 737 34.99 5.19 15.21
CA ASP A 737 36.15 6.01 14.87
C ASP A 737 37.39 5.60 15.67
N ALA A 738 38.55 6.16 15.32
CA ALA A 738 39.81 5.95 16.02
C ALA A 738 39.82 6.40 17.50
N LEU A 739 38.76 7.05 17.97
CA LEU A 739 38.55 7.48 19.36
C LEU A 739 37.55 6.57 20.09
N GLY A 740 37.03 5.53 19.43
CA GLY A 740 36.03 4.59 19.95
C GLY A 740 34.60 5.14 19.98
N ASN A 741 34.33 6.28 19.34
CA ASN A 741 32.98 6.81 19.21
C ASN A 741 32.26 6.16 18.02
N THR A 742 30.96 5.96 18.16
CA THR A 742 30.12 5.58 17.03
C THR A 742 30.01 6.78 16.10
N LEU A 743 30.40 6.59 14.84
CA LEU A 743 30.63 7.66 13.88
C LEU A 743 29.31 8.30 13.42
N LEU A 744 29.13 9.61 13.66
CA LEU A 744 28.09 10.43 13.01
C LEU A 744 28.59 11.86 12.68
N THR A 745 29.76 12.03 12.07
CA THR A 745 30.16 13.37 11.59
C THR A 745 30.00 13.47 10.06
N ARG A 746 29.49 14.55 9.44
CA ARG A 746 29.42 15.95 9.88
C ARG A 746 28.57 16.83 8.93
N ASP A 747 28.02 17.91 9.50
CA ASP A 747 27.73 19.25 8.92
C ASP A 747 26.88 19.34 7.63
N LEU A 748 25.62 19.76 7.81
CA LEU A 748 24.63 20.03 6.76
C LEU A 748 24.87 21.37 6.02
N SER A 749 25.90 22.15 6.36
CA SER A 749 26.16 23.49 5.79
C SER A 749 26.45 23.54 4.28
N SER A 750 26.63 22.39 3.60
CA SER A 750 26.96 22.35 2.16
C SER A 750 25.76 22.26 1.21
N ASN A 751 24.54 22.08 1.74
CA ASN A 751 23.30 22.21 0.96
C ASN A 751 22.72 23.60 1.27
N GLY A 752 22.66 24.47 0.26
CA GLY A 752 22.43 25.91 0.39
C GLY A 752 21.27 26.34 1.32
N ILE A 753 21.39 27.58 1.80
CA ILE A 753 20.44 28.39 2.61
C ILE A 753 19.16 27.63 3.01
N GLY A 754 19.19 26.99 4.18
CA GLY A 754 18.01 26.34 4.77
C GLY A 754 18.30 25.17 5.74
N TYR A 755 19.49 24.58 5.70
CA TYR A 755 19.85 23.39 6.51
C TYR A 755 20.74 23.68 7.73
N ASP A 756 20.88 24.95 8.13
CA ASP A 756 21.82 25.41 9.17
C ASP A 756 21.09 25.73 10.49
N ASN A 757 20.61 24.69 11.18
CA ASN A 757 20.02 24.87 12.52
C ASN A 757 20.77 24.14 13.64
N GLY A 758 21.79 23.32 13.35
CA GLY A 758 22.51 22.60 14.43
C GLY A 758 21.62 21.71 15.32
N GLU A 759 20.43 21.32 14.84
CA GLU A 759 19.34 20.75 15.66
C GLU A 759 19.24 19.23 15.68
N PHE A 760 20.08 18.49 14.93
CA PHE A 760 20.08 17.03 15.03
C PHE A 760 21.05 16.57 16.14
N PRO A 761 20.56 16.04 17.27
CA PRO A 761 21.43 15.50 18.31
C PRO A 761 22.29 14.36 17.74
N GLN A 762 23.58 14.40 18.06
CA GLN A 762 24.50 13.29 17.83
C GLN A 762 24.12 12.15 18.76
N VAL A 763 23.45 11.13 18.22
CA VAL A 763 23.00 9.96 18.99
C VAL A 763 23.93 8.79 18.71
N PRO A 764 24.53 8.18 19.73
CA PRO A 764 25.30 6.96 19.55
C PRO A 764 24.41 5.84 18.96
N VAL A 765 24.75 5.37 17.76
CA VAL A 765 24.12 4.18 17.18
C VAL A 765 24.60 2.96 17.97
N THR A 766 23.68 2.14 18.51
CA THR A 766 24.04 0.89 19.19
C THR A 766 23.17 -0.26 18.71
N LEU A 767 23.66 -1.49 18.92
CA LEU A 767 22.87 -2.71 18.74
C LEU A 767 22.26 -3.10 20.07
N THR A 768 20.99 -3.49 20.05
CA THR A 768 20.39 -4.22 21.18
C THR A 768 21.03 -5.60 21.34
N ALA A 769 20.81 -6.23 22.51
CA ALA A 769 21.29 -7.59 22.74
C ALA A 769 20.71 -8.60 21.73
N ASP A 770 19.45 -8.41 21.35
CA ASP A 770 18.76 -9.28 20.39
C ASP A 770 19.32 -9.10 18.97
N GLU A 771 19.56 -7.87 18.54
CA GLU A 771 20.19 -7.61 17.24
C GLU A 771 21.61 -8.13 17.18
N LYS A 772 22.38 -8.00 18.28
CA LYS A 772 23.73 -8.58 18.33
C LYS A 772 23.69 -10.10 18.25
N SER A 773 22.71 -10.74 18.89
CA SER A 773 22.48 -12.19 18.79
C SER A 773 22.13 -12.60 17.35
N LEU A 774 21.20 -11.87 16.72
CA LEU A 774 20.81 -12.10 15.33
C LEU A 774 21.99 -11.94 14.37
N LEU A 775 22.79 -10.89 14.53
CA LEU A 775 23.94 -10.64 13.68
C LEU A 775 25.02 -11.72 13.84
N ASN A 776 25.27 -12.18 15.06
CA ASN A 776 26.15 -13.33 15.31
C ASN A 776 25.62 -14.59 14.62
N HIS A 777 24.30 -14.83 14.64
CA HIS A 777 23.67 -15.93 13.90
C HIS A 777 23.91 -15.79 12.39
N MET A 778 23.65 -14.62 11.81
CA MET A 778 23.86 -14.36 10.39
C MET A 778 25.31 -14.64 9.97
N ILE A 779 26.29 -14.14 10.73
CA ILE A 779 27.72 -14.30 10.41
C ILE A 779 28.19 -15.74 10.65
N GLN A 780 27.95 -16.29 11.83
CA GLN A 780 28.55 -17.58 12.24
C GLN A 780 27.83 -18.79 11.64
N MET A 781 26.50 -18.73 11.52
CA MET A 781 25.68 -19.85 11.04
C MET A 781 25.22 -19.66 9.60
N GLY A 782 24.97 -18.43 9.18
CA GLY A 782 24.55 -18.07 7.83
C GLY A 782 25.71 -17.79 6.87
N GLY A 783 26.93 -17.59 7.37
CA GLY A 783 28.08 -17.21 6.54
C GLY A 783 27.95 -15.81 5.94
N ALA A 784 27.08 -14.95 6.49
CA ALA A 784 26.90 -13.58 6.05
C ALA A 784 28.18 -12.77 6.18
N VAL A 785 28.44 -11.90 5.20
CA VAL A 785 29.60 -11.01 5.17
C VAL A 785 29.12 -9.57 5.30
N PHE A 786 29.69 -8.84 6.25
CA PHE A 786 29.51 -7.40 6.44
C PHE A 786 30.87 -6.70 6.38
N GLY A 787 30.89 -5.43 6.01
CA GLY A 787 32.11 -4.63 6.09
C GLY A 787 33.24 -5.03 5.11
N ALA A 788 32.94 -5.78 4.05
CA ALA A 788 33.98 -6.24 3.12
C ALA A 788 34.52 -5.09 2.27
N SER A 789 35.80 -5.15 1.90
CA SER A 789 36.47 -4.06 1.16
C SER A 789 36.22 -4.12 -0.35
N SER A 790 35.72 -5.26 -0.85
CA SER A 790 35.39 -5.45 -2.27
C SER A 790 34.18 -6.37 -2.46
N GLU A 791 33.52 -6.26 -3.62
CA GLU A 791 32.43 -7.17 -4.02
C GLU A 791 32.90 -8.63 -3.98
N ALA A 792 34.13 -8.91 -4.43
CA ALA A 792 34.69 -10.27 -4.44
C ALA A 792 34.87 -10.88 -3.04
N GLU A 793 35.16 -10.06 -2.03
CA GLU A 793 35.25 -10.52 -0.63
C GLU A 793 33.88 -10.78 0.00
N ALA A 794 32.87 -9.98 -0.39
CA ALA A 794 31.48 -10.22 0.01
C ALA A 794 30.79 -11.31 -0.82
N ALA A 795 31.37 -11.66 -1.97
CA ALA A 795 30.91 -12.73 -2.84
C ALA A 795 31.32 -14.08 -2.25
N GLY A 796 30.38 -14.72 -1.55
CA GLY A 796 30.54 -16.05 -0.97
C GLY A 796 29.20 -16.79 -0.92
N THR A 797 29.25 -18.07 -0.60
CA THR A 797 28.03 -18.87 -0.40
C THR A 797 27.55 -18.71 1.04
N GLU A 798 26.52 -17.90 1.23
CA GLU A 798 25.72 -17.91 2.45
C GLU A 798 25.02 -19.27 2.59
N SER A 799 24.98 -19.82 3.80
CA SER A 799 24.27 -21.05 4.16
C SER A 799 22.82 -20.81 4.58
N CYS A 800 22.30 -19.58 4.41
CA CYS A 800 20.94 -19.21 4.79
C CYS A 800 19.87 -20.14 4.18
N SER A 801 20.04 -20.55 2.93
CA SER A 801 19.10 -21.41 2.21
C SER A 801 18.91 -22.80 2.85
N VAL A 802 19.86 -23.27 3.66
CA VAL A 802 19.73 -24.56 4.36
C VAL A 802 18.54 -24.57 5.33
N CYS A 803 18.23 -23.42 5.93
CA CYS A 803 17.19 -23.30 6.96
C CYS A 803 16.04 -22.38 6.53
N HIS A 804 16.28 -21.41 5.65
CA HIS A 804 15.35 -20.35 5.31
C HIS A 804 14.82 -20.42 3.87
N ALA A 805 15.28 -21.35 3.03
CA ALA A 805 14.63 -21.60 1.74
C ALA A 805 13.20 -22.11 1.92
N ILE A 806 12.36 -21.92 0.91
CA ILE A 806 10.96 -22.35 0.91
C ILE A 806 10.87 -23.84 1.23
N GLY A 807 9.90 -24.22 2.06
CA GLY A 807 9.69 -25.61 2.47
C GLY A 807 10.64 -26.11 3.57
N SER A 808 11.71 -25.38 3.89
CA SER A 808 12.59 -25.67 5.04
C SER A 808 11.85 -25.54 6.38
N THR A 809 12.39 -26.06 7.48
CA THR A 809 11.72 -26.02 8.79
C THR A 809 11.43 -24.61 9.29
N THR A 810 12.26 -23.64 8.90
CA THR A 810 12.16 -22.21 9.23
C THR A 810 12.24 -21.39 7.94
N GLY A 811 11.68 -21.92 6.86
CA GLY A 811 11.61 -21.24 5.56
C GLY A 811 10.92 -19.89 5.67
N VAL A 812 11.31 -18.94 4.81
CA VAL A 812 10.70 -17.59 4.73
C VAL A 812 9.18 -17.68 4.62
N ASP A 813 8.70 -18.67 3.87
CA ASP A 813 7.28 -18.99 3.69
C ASP A 813 6.53 -19.29 5.01
N LYS A 814 7.20 -19.95 5.96
CA LYS A 814 6.59 -20.38 7.23
C LYS A 814 6.68 -19.34 8.32
N VAL A 815 7.80 -18.61 8.38
CA VAL A 815 8.04 -17.64 9.46
C VAL A 815 7.35 -16.30 9.23
N HIS A 816 6.96 -16.01 7.98
CA HIS A 816 6.25 -14.79 7.62
C HIS A 816 4.79 -15.03 7.16
N GLY A 817 4.25 -16.23 7.39
CA GLY A 817 2.81 -16.51 7.21
C GLY A 817 2.34 -16.58 5.76
N GLN A 818 3.21 -16.99 4.83
CA GLN A 818 2.92 -16.99 3.38
C GLN A 818 2.19 -18.25 2.88
N LEU A 819 1.94 -19.22 3.75
CA LEU A 819 1.24 -20.46 3.42
C LEU A 819 0.28 -20.81 4.55
N ASN A 820 -1.00 -20.48 4.35
CA ASN A 820 -2.15 -21.39 4.47
C ASN A 820 -3.43 -20.73 3.95
#